data_AF-A0A5J4YX69-F1
#
_entry.id   AF-A0A5J4YX69-F1
#
_cell.length_a   1.000
_cell.length_b   1.000
_cell.length_c   1.000
_cell.angle_alpha   90.00
_cell.angle_beta   90.00
_cell.angle_gamma   90.00
#
_symmetry.space_group_name_H-M   'P 1'
#
loop_
_entity.id
_entity.type
_entity.pdbx_description
1 polymer ?
#
loop_
_entity_poly.entity_id
_entity_poly.type
_entity_poly.pdbx_seq_one_letter_code
_entity_poly.pdbx_strand_id
1 'polypeptide(L)'
;MEQIEELRRVVAEQPLNYSAHELYVTALRNAERRFCTTCHYAEDSAQSQASDVGWACMKRALLAARTDMHERLPLAPELWIAWVEDELEDVQAVMPQDSEQEDDSPIDYDKERLDAATEAVLKLVHTGLRDYVSVDLALLGMQILATRYELRLETMAQMRGRMDSELMAKCATHFTQGARMWTCRLAVEAAADDELRQERAVWQRILRVPLANYEDWVDETRVKFPDLLEQLAATVESVRSMVAQREHCEALVNAAVSASGGAYNESVQSAWENYLALEIQADPNRAIVLLERMVSLHFDSEYPWLRYAHVMNSVLQDKQRQLGVLSRALRNLPMSGDIAAAYIDALETNGMPFAEAEQFLDRCIALTEQGQVLAPAIAHSIWDKARRTLLEFARRSLVPGADDHAQFTAFVSRLFSSLTLDNVSLLLLACRMLVLVADDTAMARTYMEKAISGRFGKEVSVWLACLRLEEHIHKRHQDFGWRKLFRRGISVLSTESDVLLLGKEWMETEAVFADSSNWLQQASAAIERRVALVRQQEKDRIHRSLGRAAAAVPAKRKRIHSEQQEAFADASAMSSQYLNGEHALTSGQSVEKQNSSQARTTRPSGSAGRSEALGAMEARHDTKSSAMTWYNDQCTVYVSQLDKHTTAEELAAVFGRLPDLKEIRLKHTKDGSRAFAYIEFTSEQGVQAALAAHGSELHGRKISVLRSKPPKAASTAVGSASALQAPRLHRGFSAMYGSAPAPAQQPAMRLTIDAQNGMPAEPGATTTTEARTETSGSKPSLSQADFRAMLTK
;
A
#
# COMPACT_ATOMS: atom_id res chain seq x y z
N MET A 1 37.59 2.23 13.27
CA MET A 1 37.28 1.21 14.28
C MET A 1 36.14 1.63 15.19
N GLU A 2 36.25 2.69 16.00
CA GLU A 2 35.14 3.12 16.90
C GLU A 2 33.80 3.32 16.16
N GLN A 3 33.79 4.04 15.03
CA GLN A 3 32.61 4.19 14.17
C GLN A 3 32.03 2.86 13.66
N ILE A 4 32.87 1.84 13.43
CA ILE A 4 32.44 0.52 12.95
C ILE A 4 31.77 -0.26 14.08
N GLU A 5 32.32 -0.19 15.31
CA GLU A 5 31.72 -0.83 16.48
C GLU A 5 30.41 -0.15 16.90
N GLU A 6 30.29 1.17 16.71
CA GLU A 6 29.03 1.89 16.93
C GLU A 6 27.98 1.51 15.88
N LEU A 7 28.33 1.49 14.59
CA LEU A 7 27.42 1.01 13.53
C LEU A 7 26.99 -0.44 13.75
N ARG A 8 27.88 -1.30 14.25
CA ARG A 8 27.57 -2.69 14.64
C ARG A 8 26.51 -2.77 15.74
N ARG A 9 26.57 -1.87 16.74
CA ARG A 9 25.52 -1.78 17.79
C ARG A 9 24.20 -1.32 17.22
N VAL A 10 24.20 -0.28 16.39
CA VAL A 10 22.98 0.21 15.73
C VAL A 10 22.33 -0.89 14.88
N VAL A 11 23.12 -1.68 14.15
CA VAL A 11 22.63 -2.86 13.40
C VAL A 11 22.05 -3.93 14.34
N ALA A 12 22.68 -4.21 15.48
CA ALA A 12 22.18 -5.18 16.45
C ALA A 12 20.88 -4.72 17.16
N GLU A 13 20.72 -3.42 17.40
CA GLU A 13 19.51 -2.82 17.96
C GLU A 13 18.39 -2.66 16.92
N GLN A 14 18.74 -2.46 15.65
CA GLN A 14 17.80 -2.20 14.56
C GLN A 14 18.07 -3.14 13.36
N PRO A 15 17.85 -4.47 13.51
CA PRO A 15 18.26 -5.47 12.51
C PRO A 15 17.55 -5.36 11.15
N LEU A 16 16.46 -4.58 11.07
CA LEU A 16 15.69 -4.31 9.83
C LEU A 16 15.98 -2.91 9.24
N ASN A 17 16.90 -2.13 9.81
CA ASN A 17 17.25 -0.81 9.29
C ASN A 17 18.30 -0.95 8.17
N TYR A 18 17.82 -0.96 6.92
CA TYR A 18 18.66 -1.07 5.72
C TYR A 18 19.82 -0.06 5.70
N SER A 19 19.56 1.21 6.05
CA SER A 19 20.58 2.26 6.02
C SER A 19 21.69 2.06 7.06
N ALA A 20 21.37 1.47 8.22
CA ALA A 20 22.37 1.13 9.23
C ALA A 20 23.31 0.01 8.75
N HIS A 21 22.74 -1.04 8.15
CA HIS A 21 23.50 -2.12 7.53
C HIS A 21 24.38 -1.63 6.37
N GLU A 22 23.82 -0.83 5.46
CA GLU A 22 24.55 -0.28 4.31
C GLU A 22 25.75 0.57 4.76
N LEU A 23 25.56 1.44 5.76
CA LEU A 23 26.64 2.23 6.35
C LEU A 23 27.68 1.34 7.03
N TYR A 24 27.27 0.27 7.74
CA TYR A 24 28.17 -0.67 8.40
C TYR A 24 29.05 -1.45 7.40
N VAL A 25 28.44 -2.03 6.37
CA VAL A 25 29.13 -2.74 5.27
C VAL A 25 30.07 -1.78 4.53
N THR A 26 29.62 -0.56 4.23
CA THR A 26 30.44 0.47 3.57
C THR A 26 31.63 0.90 4.43
N ALA A 27 31.44 1.05 5.74
CA ALA A 27 32.52 1.39 6.67
C ALA A 27 33.57 0.26 6.79
N LEU A 28 33.13 -1.00 6.78
CA LEU A 28 34.00 -2.18 6.74
C LEU A 28 34.78 -2.28 5.41
N ARG A 29 34.12 -2.14 4.26
CA ARG A 29 34.78 -2.14 2.92
C ARG A 29 35.82 -1.03 2.80
N ASN A 30 35.50 0.17 3.27
CA ASN A 30 36.44 1.30 3.29
C ASN A 30 37.61 1.09 4.26
N ALA A 31 37.43 0.35 5.36
CA ALA A 31 38.51 0.01 6.27
C ALA A 31 39.42 -1.08 5.68
N GLU A 32 38.84 -2.13 5.10
CA GLU A 32 39.54 -3.23 4.42
C GLU A 32 40.48 -2.68 3.33
N ARG A 33 39.96 -1.88 2.38
CA ARG A 33 40.76 -1.28 1.29
C ARG A 33 41.89 -0.37 1.79
N ARG A 34 41.69 0.33 2.92
CA ARG A 34 42.74 1.14 3.58
C ARG A 34 43.82 0.28 4.26
N PHE A 35 43.46 -0.89 4.77
CA PHE A 35 44.45 -1.85 5.29
C PHE A 35 45.25 -2.48 4.15
N CYS A 36 44.60 -2.96 3.09
CA CYS A 36 45.29 -3.54 1.92
C CYS A 36 46.33 -2.58 1.32
N THR A 37 45.96 -1.30 1.14
CA THR A 37 46.87 -0.27 0.62
C THR A 37 48.00 0.13 1.57
N THR A 38 47.85 -0.02 2.89
CA THR A 38 48.94 0.26 3.85
C THR A 38 49.89 -0.92 4.05
N CYS A 39 49.42 -2.17 3.87
CA CYS A 39 50.27 -3.36 3.90
C CYS A 39 51.31 -3.36 2.76
N HIS A 40 50.93 -2.88 1.57
CA HIS A 40 51.82 -2.78 0.40
C HIS A 40 53.04 -1.86 0.57
N TYR A 41 53.09 -1.03 1.62
CA TYR A 41 54.22 -0.12 1.93
C TYR A 41 55.02 -0.52 3.20
N ALA A 42 54.70 -1.65 3.84
CA ALA A 42 55.31 -2.07 5.09
C ALA A 42 56.39 -3.15 4.88
N GLU A 43 57.61 -2.74 4.54
CA GLU A 43 58.74 -3.65 4.25
C GLU A 43 59.30 -4.38 5.50
N ASP A 44 58.83 -4.08 6.72
CA ASP A 44 59.31 -4.68 7.98
C ASP A 44 58.54 -5.97 8.36
N SER A 45 59.25 -7.10 8.35
CA SER A 45 58.70 -8.46 8.47
C SER A 45 57.84 -8.75 9.73
N ALA A 46 58.11 -8.08 10.85
CA ALA A 46 57.33 -8.23 12.08
C ALA A 46 56.01 -7.41 12.08
N GLN A 47 55.95 -6.33 11.29
CA GLN A 47 54.73 -5.55 11.09
C GLN A 47 53.83 -6.19 10.03
N SER A 48 54.43 -6.74 8.96
CA SER A 48 53.73 -7.51 7.91
C SER A 48 52.85 -8.64 8.47
N GLN A 49 53.36 -9.51 9.34
CA GLN A 49 52.53 -10.61 9.89
C GLN A 49 51.36 -10.10 10.76
N ALA A 50 51.52 -8.98 11.45
CA ALA A 50 50.46 -8.38 12.24
C ALA A 50 49.42 -7.67 11.35
N SER A 51 49.85 -7.04 10.26
CA SER A 51 48.97 -6.40 9.29
C SER A 51 48.16 -7.41 8.48
N ASP A 52 48.75 -8.54 8.09
CA ASP A 52 48.07 -9.63 7.37
C ASP A 52 46.95 -10.25 8.22
N VAL A 53 47.20 -10.49 9.52
CA VAL A 53 46.17 -10.97 10.46
C VAL A 53 45.07 -9.91 10.66
N GLY A 54 45.42 -8.63 10.69
CA GLY A 54 44.45 -7.51 10.75
C GLY A 54 43.57 -7.43 9.51
N TRP A 55 44.15 -7.51 8.32
CA TRP A 55 43.45 -7.51 7.04
C TRP A 55 42.52 -8.73 6.90
N ALA A 56 43.01 -9.94 7.16
CA ALA A 56 42.20 -11.15 7.10
C ALA A 56 41.03 -11.14 8.10
N CYS A 57 41.21 -10.51 9.26
CA CYS A 57 40.13 -10.27 10.23
C CYS A 57 39.08 -9.30 9.67
N MET A 58 39.50 -8.19 9.07
CA MET A 58 38.60 -7.20 8.46
C MET A 58 37.78 -7.80 7.31
N LYS A 59 38.43 -8.59 6.45
CA LYS A 59 37.78 -9.26 5.31
C LYS A 59 36.71 -10.27 5.77
N ARG A 60 36.99 -11.06 6.82
CA ARG A 60 35.99 -11.94 7.45
C ARG A 60 34.84 -11.16 8.08
N ALA A 61 35.12 -10.01 8.70
CA ALA A 61 34.08 -9.14 9.25
C ALA A 61 33.19 -8.53 8.16
N LEU A 62 33.76 -8.10 7.04
CA LEU A 62 33.02 -7.62 5.87
C LEU A 62 32.12 -8.71 5.26
N LEU A 63 32.66 -9.92 5.08
CA LEU A 63 31.88 -11.08 4.61
C LEU A 63 30.73 -11.40 5.57
N ALA A 64 30.99 -11.44 6.88
CA ALA A 64 29.95 -11.70 7.89
C ALA A 64 28.86 -10.61 7.89
N ALA A 65 29.23 -9.34 7.76
CA ALA A 65 28.28 -8.23 7.69
C ALA A 65 27.43 -8.27 6.40
N ARG A 66 28.03 -8.60 5.25
CA ARG A 66 27.31 -8.80 3.98
C ARG A 66 26.31 -9.94 4.05
N THR A 67 26.71 -11.07 4.65
CA THR A 67 25.83 -12.24 4.84
C THR A 67 24.69 -11.93 5.81
N ASP A 68 24.96 -11.33 6.99
CA ASP A 68 23.92 -10.97 7.96
C ASP A 68 22.92 -9.94 7.39
N MET A 69 23.40 -8.97 6.61
CA MET A 69 22.54 -8.03 5.88
C MET A 69 21.66 -8.78 4.86
N HIS A 70 22.22 -9.66 4.04
CA HIS A 70 21.46 -10.42 3.03
C HIS A 70 20.43 -11.38 3.64
N GLU A 71 20.77 -12.08 4.72
CA GLU A 71 19.85 -12.99 5.41
C GLU A 71 18.58 -12.27 5.90
N ARG A 72 18.72 -11.01 6.32
CA ARG A 72 17.63 -10.18 6.85
C ARG A 72 16.90 -9.38 5.78
N LEU A 73 17.64 -8.81 4.83
CA LEU A 73 17.19 -7.79 3.89
C LEU A 73 17.65 -8.14 2.46
N PRO A 74 16.85 -7.85 1.42
CA PRO A 74 17.30 -8.02 0.04
C PRO A 74 18.29 -6.90 -0.31
N LEU A 75 19.44 -7.24 -0.88
CA LEU A 75 20.44 -6.21 -1.21
C LEU A 75 20.13 -5.57 -2.57
N ALA A 76 20.29 -4.25 -2.67
CA ALA A 76 20.22 -3.54 -3.94
C ALA A 76 21.30 -4.04 -4.92
N PRO A 77 21.06 -3.98 -6.26
CA PRO A 77 22.03 -4.46 -7.26
C PRO A 77 23.44 -3.90 -7.13
N GLU A 78 23.56 -2.64 -6.69
CA GLU A 78 24.83 -1.93 -6.51
C GLU A 78 25.68 -2.57 -5.40
N LEU A 79 25.05 -3.05 -4.32
CA LEU A 79 25.73 -3.76 -3.22
C LEU A 79 26.18 -5.16 -3.67
N TRP A 80 25.39 -5.83 -4.50
CA TRP A 80 25.76 -7.11 -5.11
C TRP A 80 26.93 -6.96 -6.08
N ILE A 81 26.90 -5.97 -6.97
CA ILE A 81 27.99 -5.65 -7.89
C ILE A 81 29.26 -5.34 -7.10
N ALA A 82 29.18 -4.45 -6.10
CA ALA A 82 30.31 -4.11 -5.22
C ALA A 82 30.91 -5.31 -4.46
N TRP A 83 30.11 -6.32 -4.13
CA TRP A 83 30.59 -7.55 -3.52
C TRP A 83 31.27 -8.46 -4.56
N VAL A 84 30.62 -8.68 -5.71
CA VAL A 84 31.18 -9.47 -6.81
C VAL A 84 32.50 -8.88 -7.33
N GLU A 85 32.63 -7.55 -7.40
CA GLU A 85 33.86 -6.84 -7.74
C GLU A 85 34.98 -7.10 -6.73
N ASP A 86 34.74 -6.95 -5.42
CA ASP A 86 35.77 -7.18 -4.39
C ASP A 86 36.30 -8.62 -4.42
N GLU A 87 35.42 -9.61 -4.56
CA GLU A 87 35.83 -11.03 -4.64
C GLU A 87 36.50 -11.34 -5.98
N LEU A 88 36.24 -10.57 -7.05
CA LEU A 88 36.91 -10.69 -8.34
C LEU A 88 38.33 -10.08 -8.32
N GLU A 89 38.55 -8.98 -7.58
CA GLU A 89 39.89 -8.44 -7.30
C GLU A 89 40.78 -9.52 -6.63
N ASP A 90 40.23 -10.30 -5.69
CA ASP A 90 40.94 -11.42 -5.06
C ASP A 90 41.25 -12.57 -6.04
N VAL A 91 40.32 -12.91 -6.93
CA VAL A 91 40.54 -13.91 -7.99
C VAL A 91 41.66 -13.46 -8.93
N GLN A 92 41.71 -12.18 -9.28
CA GLN A 92 42.77 -11.60 -10.11
C GLN A 92 44.13 -11.64 -9.41
N ALA A 93 44.19 -11.42 -8.09
CA ALA A 93 45.42 -11.52 -7.30
C ALA A 93 46.01 -12.94 -7.22
N VAL A 94 45.23 -13.98 -7.53
CA VAL A 94 45.69 -15.38 -7.62
C VAL A 94 46.18 -15.74 -9.04
N MET A 95 45.91 -14.92 -10.05
CA MET A 95 46.39 -15.17 -11.41
C MET A 95 47.91 -14.99 -11.51
N PRO A 96 48.60 -15.75 -12.39
CA PRO A 96 49.95 -15.39 -12.81
C PRO A 96 49.93 -13.97 -13.38
N GLN A 97 50.82 -13.10 -12.89
CA GLN A 97 51.15 -11.89 -13.65
C GLN A 97 52.00 -12.31 -14.84
N ASP A 98 51.85 -11.62 -15.97
CA ASP A 98 52.64 -11.85 -17.19
C ASP A 98 54.09 -11.41 -16.98
N SER A 99 54.85 -12.18 -16.19
CA SER A 99 56.30 -12.08 -16.16
C SER A 99 56.84 -12.71 -17.43
N GLU A 100 57.49 -11.88 -18.26
CA GLU A 100 58.22 -12.27 -19.48
C GLU A 100 59.41 -13.20 -19.15
N GLN A 101 59.13 -14.45 -18.76
CA GLN A 101 60.12 -15.50 -18.59
C GLN A 101 60.03 -16.45 -19.78
N GLU A 102 61.08 -16.43 -20.62
CA GLU A 102 61.24 -17.22 -21.85
C GLU A 102 61.43 -18.74 -21.60
N ASP A 103 61.00 -19.25 -20.45
CA ASP A 103 61.20 -20.64 -20.03
C ASP A 103 59.87 -21.40 -20.18
N ASP A 104 59.79 -22.31 -21.15
CA ASP A 104 58.62 -23.14 -21.53
C ASP A 104 58.12 -24.11 -20.42
N SER A 105 58.54 -23.88 -19.17
CA SER A 105 58.08 -24.62 -18.00
C SER A 105 56.63 -24.26 -17.68
N PRO A 106 55.69 -25.22 -17.63
CA PRO A 106 54.31 -24.93 -17.28
C PRO A 106 54.23 -24.30 -15.89
N ILE A 107 53.69 -23.08 -15.81
CA ILE A 107 53.36 -22.44 -14.54
C ILE A 107 52.32 -23.33 -13.85
N ASP A 108 52.72 -24.02 -12.78
CA ASP A 108 51.87 -24.87 -11.95
C ASP A 108 50.99 -24.00 -11.04
N TYR A 109 50.07 -23.25 -11.66
CA TYR A 109 49.05 -22.51 -10.92
C TYR A 109 47.96 -23.47 -10.43
N ASP A 110 47.49 -23.25 -9.21
CA ASP A 110 46.42 -24.04 -8.58
C ASP A 110 45.08 -23.78 -9.30
N LYS A 111 44.90 -24.52 -10.40
CA LYS A 111 43.78 -24.44 -11.32
C LYS A 111 42.45 -24.74 -10.62
N GLU A 112 42.47 -25.68 -9.68
CA GLU A 112 41.30 -26.05 -8.87
C GLU A 112 40.88 -24.90 -7.94
N ARG A 113 41.84 -24.21 -7.33
CA ARG A 113 41.57 -23.02 -6.49
C ARG A 113 41.04 -21.84 -7.31
N LEU A 114 41.56 -21.62 -8.52
CA LEU A 114 41.06 -20.57 -9.43
C LEU A 114 39.62 -20.87 -9.90
N ASP A 115 39.33 -22.13 -10.22
CA ASP A 115 37.99 -22.62 -10.55
C ASP A 115 37.02 -22.43 -9.38
N ALA A 116 37.39 -22.90 -8.18
CA ALA A 116 36.55 -22.81 -6.99
C ALA A 116 36.22 -21.36 -6.60
N ALA A 117 37.19 -20.45 -6.74
CA ALA A 117 36.98 -19.02 -6.50
C ALA A 117 36.08 -18.40 -7.58
N THR A 118 36.28 -18.72 -8.86
CA THR A 118 35.41 -18.26 -9.95
C THR A 118 33.96 -18.79 -9.80
N GLU A 119 33.79 -20.05 -9.39
CA GLU A 119 32.48 -20.64 -9.08
C GLU A 119 31.80 -19.91 -7.90
N ALA A 120 32.55 -19.54 -6.86
CA ALA A 120 32.02 -18.76 -5.74
C ALA A 120 31.49 -17.39 -6.19
N VAL A 121 32.25 -16.66 -7.02
CA VAL A 121 31.82 -15.35 -7.57
C VAL A 121 30.57 -15.50 -8.45
N LEU A 122 30.50 -16.53 -9.30
CA LEU A 122 29.31 -16.80 -10.12
C LEU A 122 28.08 -17.21 -9.27
N LYS A 123 28.28 -17.88 -8.13
CA LYS A 123 27.21 -18.14 -7.14
C LYS A 123 26.71 -16.85 -6.48
N LEU A 124 27.58 -15.87 -6.23
CA LEU A 124 27.16 -14.55 -5.74
C LEU A 124 26.30 -13.82 -6.78
N VAL A 125 26.72 -13.78 -8.04
CA VAL A 125 25.92 -13.21 -9.16
C VAL A 125 24.53 -13.85 -9.22
N HIS A 126 24.45 -15.18 -9.18
CA HIS A 126 23.18 -15.91 -9.16
C HIS A 126 22.30 -15.56 -7.96
N THR A 127 22.90 -15.44 -6.78
CA THR A 127 22.20 -15.11 -5.53
C THR A 127 21.64 -13.68 -5.58
N GLY A 128 22.41 -12.71 -6.08
CA GLY A 128 21.92 -11.35 -6.25
C GLY A 128 20.77 -11.23 -7.26
N LEU A 129 20.82 -12.02 -8.34
CA LEU A 129 19.72 -12.15 -9.31
C LEU A 129 18.48 -12.89 -8.76
N ARG A 130 18.46 -13.29 -7.49
CA ARG A 130 17.24 -13.74 -6.79
C ARG A 130 16.59 -12.63 -5.97
N ASP A 131 17.37 -11.71 -5.42
CA ASP A 131 16.85 -10.51 -4.75
C ASP A 131 16.20 -9.58 -5.79
N TYR A 132 16.95 -9.20 -6.84
CA TYR A 132 16.44 -8.35 -7.93
C TYR A 132 17.00 -8.75 -9.29
N VAL A 133 16.16 -8.69 -10.34
CA VAL A 133 16.65 -8.82 -11.72
C VAL A 133 17.40 -7.55 -12.10
N SER A 134 18.72 -7.67 -12.21
CA SER A 134 19.62 -6.59 -12.65
C SER A 134 20.37 -7.00 -13.90
N VAL A 135 20.25 -6.21 -14.97
CA VAL A 135 21.01 -6.43 -16.20
C VAL A 135 22.49 -6.14 -15.98
N ASP A 136 22.84 -5.15 -15.15
CA ASP A 136 24.25 -4.82 -14.87
C ASP A 136 24.97 -5.95 -14.11
N LEU A 137 24.32 -6.55 -13.10
CA LEU A 137 24.87 -7.72 -12.40
C LEU A 137 24.97 -8.95 -13.33
N ALA A 138 23.99 -9.14 -14.22
CA ALA A 138 24.03 -10.22 -15.21
C ALA A 138 25.14 -10.01 -16.26
N LEU A 139 25.39 -8.76 -16.68
CA LEU A 139 26.49 -8.42 -17.58
C LEU A 139 27.86 -8.65 -16.94
N LEU A 140 28.03 -8.31 -15.65
CA LEU A 140 29.24 -8.64 -14.90
C LEU A 140 29.46 -10.17 -14.86
N GLY A 141 28.40 -10.94 -14.61
CA GLY A 141 28.43 -12.41 -14.73
C GLY A 141 28.88 -12.88 -16.12
N MET A 142 28.30 -12.33 -17.19
CA MET A 142 28.69 -12.65 -18.57
C MET A 142 30.14 -12.29 -18.89
N GLN A 143 30.65 -11.16 -18.38
CA GLN A 143 32.04 -10.74 -18.56
C GLN A 143 33.02 -11.67 -17.82
N ILE A 144 32.66 -12.15 -16.63
CA ILE A 144 33.43 -13.18 -15.91
C ILE A 144 33.42 -14.49 -16.69
N LEU A 145 32.30 -14.89 -17.30
CA LEU A 145 32.25 -16.08 -18.16
C LEU A 145 33.09 -15.92 -19.45
N ALA A 146 33.14 -14.71 -20.02
CA ALA A 146 33.88 -14.37 -21.24
C ALA A 146 35.40 -14.31 -21.03
N THR A 147 35.86 -13.56 -20.03
CA THR A 147 37.30 -13.42 -19.69
C THR A 147 37.94 -14.73 -19.19
N ARG A 148 37.14 -15.75 -18.88
CA ARG A 148 37.59 -17.09 -18.47
C ARG A 148 37.44 -18.13 -19.59
N TYR A 149 37.20 -17.70 -20.83
CA TYR A 149 37.17 -18.55 -22.03
C TYR A 149 38.58 -19.09 -22.38
N GLU A 150 39.61 -18.26 -22.20
CA GLU A 150 41.02 -18.57 -22.54
C GLU A 150 41.64 -19.70 -21.68
N LEU A 151 41.17 -19.89 -20.45
CA LEU A 151 41.75 -20.82 -19.47
C LEU A 151 41.46 -22.32 -19.70
N ARG A 152 40.81 -22.68 -20.82
CA ARG A 152 40.53 -24.07 -21.29
C ARG A 152 40.26 -25.06 -20.16
N LEU A 153 39.08 -24.91 -19.56
CA LEU A 153 38.59 -25.71 -18.45
C LEU A 153 37.32 -26.46 -18.84
N GLU A 154 37.42 -27.79 -18.91
CA GLU A 154 36.35 -28.69 -19.35
C GLU A 154 35.24 -28.81 -18.30
N THR A 155 35.61 -28.87 -17.01
CA THR A 155 34.72 -28.80 -15.84
C THR A 155 33.82 -27.56 -15.89
N MET A 156 34.40 -26.41 -16.23
CA MET A 156 33.69 -25.14 -16.34
C MET A 156 32.72 -25.08 -17.53
N ALA A 157 32.85 -25.90 -18.57
CA ALA A 157 31.98 -25.81 -19.75
C ALA A 157 30.49 -26.04 -19.41
N GLN A 158 30.19 -26.99 -18.53
CA GLN A 158 28.81 -27.27 -18.11
C GLN A 158 28.25 -26.19 -17.18
N MET A 159 29.07 -25.63 -16.29
CA MET A 159 28.64 -24.53 -15.42
C MET A 159 28.48 -23.22 -16.20
N ARG A 160 29.40 -22.91 -17.12
CA ARG A 160 29.29 -21.79 -18.05
C ARG A 160 27.96 -21.86 -18.80
N GLY A 161 27.66 -22.99 -19.47
CA GLY A 161 26.43 -23.14 -20.24
C GLY A 161 25.14 -23.04 -19.41
N ARG A 162 25.13 -23.51 -18.15
CA ARG A 162 23.98 -23.34 -17.25
C ARG A 162 23.82 -21.89 -16.78
N MET A 163 24.92 -21.26 -16.35
CA MET A 163 24.90 -19.88 -15.85
C MET A 163 24.52 -18.91 -16.96
N ASP A 164 25.19 -18.98 -18.12
CA ASP A 164 24.86 -18.21 -19.33
C ASP A 164 23.38 -18.36 -19.72
N SER A 165 22.87 -19.59 -19.77
CA SER A 165 21.45 -19.83 -20.07
C SER A 165 20.51 -19.22 -19.02
N GLU A 166 20.90 -19.17 -17.74
CA GLU A 166 20.12 -18.53 -16.67
C GLU A 166 20.18 -17.00 -16.73
N LEU A 167 21.37 -16.42 -16.94
CA LEU A 167 21.57 -14.98 -17.11
C LEU A 167 20.77 -14.45 -18.31
N MET A 168 20.84 -15.16 -19.45
CA MET A 168 20.06 -14.82 -20.64
C MET A 168 18.56 -15.01 -20.40
N ALA A 169 18.12 -16.09 -19.73
CA ALA A 169 16.70 -16.31 -19.45
C ALA A 169 16.08 -15.25 -18.52
N LYS A 170 16.84 -14.70 -17.56
CA LYS A 170 16.37 -13.63 -16.65
C LYS A 170 16.38 -12.24 -17.30
N CYS A 171 17.44 -11.92 -18.04
CA CYS A 171 17.73 -10.52 -18.43
C CYS A 171 17.60 -10.21 -19.92
N ALA A 172 17.73 -11.19 -20.83
CA ALA A 172 17.84 -10.90 -22.27
C ALA A 172 16.51 -10.50 -22.95
N THR A 173 15.37 -10.72 -22.29
CA THR A 173 14.04 -10.28 -22.76
C THR A 173 13.56 -8.97 -22.11
N HIS A 174 14.39 -8.35 -21.25
CA HIS A 174 14.10 -7.08 -20.59
C HIS A 174 14.04 -5.94 -21.62
N PHE A 175 12.86 -5.34 -21.82
CA PHE A 175 12.59 -4.47 -22.96
C PHE A 175 13.64 -3.37 -23.22
N THR A 176 13.97 -2.59 -22.19
CA THR A 176 14.84 -1.39 -22.30
C THR A 176 16.34 -1.66 -22.12
N GLN A 177 16.75 -2.87 -21.73
CA GLN A 177 18.15 -3.16 -21.34
C GLN A 177 18.68 -4.50 -21.87
N GLY A 178 17.81 -5.44 -22.23
CA GLY A 178 18.16 -6.77 -22.72
C GLY A 178 19.02 -6.74 -23.99
N ALA A 179 18.94 -5.68 -24.80
CA ALA A 179 19.85 -5.42 -25.91
C ALA A 179 21.34 -5.53 -25.50
N ARG A 180 21.70 -5.01 -24.31
CA ARG A 180 23.07 -5.09 -23.78
C ARG A 180 23.51 -6.54 -23.53
N MET A 181 22.60 -7.41 -23.06
CA MET A 181 22.88 -8.85 -22.89
C MET A 181 23.18 -9.51 -24.24
N TRP A 182 22.42 -9.18 -25.28
CA TRP A 182 22.65 -9.72 -26.63
C TRP A 182 23.95 -9.20 -27.26
N THR A 183 24.29 -7.92 -27.08
CA THR A 183 25.59 -7.36 -27.50
C THR A 183 26.74 -8.09 -26.80
N CYS A 184 26.62 -8.31 -25.48
CA CYS A 184 27.62 -9.06 -24.71
C CYS A 184 27.73 -10.51 -25.19
N ARG A 185 26.60 -11.20 -25.46
CA ARG A 185 26.62 -12.55 -26.01
C ARG A 185 27.29 -12.61 -27.38
N LEU A 186 27.00 -11.68 -28.29
CA LEU A 186 27.66 -11.62 -29.60
C LEU A 186 29.17 -11.44 -29.48
N ALA A 187 29.65 -10.61 -28.55
CA ALA A 187 31.08 -10.44 -28.28
C ALA A 187 31.76 -11.74 -27.78
N VAL A 188 31.03 -12.61 -27.08
CA VAL A 188 31.54 -13.94 -26.66
C VAL A 188 31.61 -14.92 -27.84
N GLU A 189 30.58 -14.99 -28.69
CA GLU A 189 30.57 -15.90 -29.86
C GLU A 189 31.60 -15.46 -30.93
N ALA A 190 31.86 -14.15 -31.05
CA ALA A 190 32.87 -13.59 -31.94
C ALA A 190 34.33 -13.92 -31.52
N ALA A 191 34.54 -14.54 -30.35
CA ALA A 191 35.83 -15.01 -29.87
C ALA A 191 35.98 -16.55 -29.94
N ALA A 192 35.02 -17.26 -30.55
CA ALA A 192 34.97 -18.73 -30.62
C ALA A 192 35.37 -19.26 -32.01
N ASP A 193 36.07 -20.40 -32.07
CA ASP A 193 36.66 -20.97 -33.31
C ASP A 193 35.69 -21.21 -34.51
N ASP A 194 34.36 -21.15 -34.30
CA ASP A 194 33.32 -21.43 -35.30
C ASP A 194 32.39 -20.20 -35.54
N GLU A 195 32.95 -19.00 -35.34
CA GLU A 195 32.37 -17.64 -35.33
C GLU A 195 31.06 -17.49 -36.12
N LEU A 196 31.13 -17.58 -37.45
CA LEU A 196 30.04 -17.22 -38.37
C LEU A 196 28.75 -18.05 -38.21
N ARG A 197 28.84 -19.32 -37.79
CA ARG A 197 27.62 -20.14 -37.58
C ARG A 197 26.96 -19.80 -36.26
N GLN A 198 27.77 -19.56 -35.22
CA GLN A 198 27.30 -19.27 -33.86
C GLN A 198 26.71 -17.84 -33.82
N GLU A 199 27.40 -16.86 -34.41
CA GLU A 199 26.89 -15.49 -34.54
C GLU A 199 25.54 -15.46 -35.28
N ARG A 200 25.43 -16.11 -36.45
CA ARG A 200 24.18 -16.17 -37.23
C ARG A 200 23.01 -16.77 -36.44
N ALA A 201 23.27 -17.78 -35.61
CA ALA A 201 22.25 -18.38 -34.75
C ALA A 201 21.78 -17.45 -33.62
N VAL A 202 22.67 -16.58 -33.11
CA VAL A 202 22.32 -15.53 -32.15
C VAL A 202 21.51 -14.43 -32.82
N TRP A 203 21.90 -13.94 -34.01
CA TRP A 203 21.11 -12.98 -34.80
C TRP A 203 19.69 -13.48 -35.08
N GLN A 204 19.52 -14.75 -35.46
CA GLN A 204 18.22 -15.37 -35.66
C GLN A 204 17.33 -15.37 -34.39
N ARG A 205 17.93 -15.35 -33.19
CA ARG A 205 17.20 -15.25 -31.91
C ARG A 205 16.87 -13.79 -31.59
N ILE A 206 17.81 -12.86 -31.74
CA ILE A 206 17.61 -11.42 -31.48
C ILE A 206 16.40 -10.89 -32.27
N LEU A 207 16.29 -11.24 -33.55
CA LEU A 207 15.19 -10.84 -34.43
C LEU A 207 13.80 -11.40 -34.02
N ARG A 208 13.73 -12.23 -32.97
CA ARG A 208 12.48 -12.74 -32.37
C ARG A 208 12.16 -12.11 -31.03
N VAL A 209 13.06 -11.31 -30.45
CA VAL A 209 12.87 -10.65 -29.15
C VAL A 209 12.45 -9.19 -29.37
N PRO A 210 11.24 -8.78 -28.93
CA PRO A 210 10.77 -7.40 -29.05
C PRO A 210 11.48 -6.51 -28.02
N LEU A 211 12.64 -5.98 -28.37
CA LEU A 211 13.46 -5.08 -27.54
C LEU A 211 13.28 -3.61 -27.96
N ALA A 212 13.69 -2.68 -27.10
CA ALA A 212 13.86 -1.28 -27.48
C ALA A 212 14.99 -1.16 -28.52
N ASN A 213 14.92 -0.12 -29.37
CA ASN A 213 15.85 0.11 -30.49
C ASN A 213 15.95 -1.08 -31.46
N TYR A 214 14.83 -1.77 -31.71
CA TYR A 214 14.81 -2.98 -32.54
C TYR A 214 15.30 -2.76 -33.98
N GLU A 215 15.08 -1.56 -34.56
CA GLU A 215 15.52 -1.26 -35.92
C GLU A 215 17.05 -1.28 -36.09
N ASP A 216 17.83 -0.93 -35.06
CA ASP A 216 19.30 -0.99 -35.11
C ASP A 216 19.76 -2.43 -35.41
N TRP A 217 19.13 -3.41 -34.77
CA TRP A 217 19.38 -4.84 -34.99
C TRP A 217 18.93 -5.31 -36.38
N VAL A 218 17.82 -4.78 -36.89
CA VAL A 218 17.30 -5.10 -38.23
C VAL A 218 18.22 -4.53 -39.33
N ASP A 219 18.72 -3.31 -39.13
CA ASP A 219 19.63 -2.64 -40.06
C ASP A 219 21.02 -3.29 -40.06
N GLU A 220 21.59 -3.65 -38.91
CA GLU A 220 22.85 -4.42 -38.85
C GLU A 220 22.69 -5.82 -39.47
N THR A 221 21.56 -6.50 -39.22
CA THR A 221 21.24 -7.78 -39.90
C THR A 221 21.17 -7.59 -41.41
N ARG A 222 20.58 -6.50 -41.91
CA ARG A 222 20.48 -6.24 -43.36
C ARG A 222 21.85 -6.14 -44.03
N VAL A 223 22.85 -5.64 -43.30
CA VAL A 223 24.25 -5.55 -43.78
C VAL A 223 24.97 -6.89 -43.67
N LYS A 224 24.87 -7.59 -42.53
CA LYS A 224 25.62 -8.84 -42.26
C LYS A 224 25.00 -10.10 -42.88
N PHE A 225 23.67 -10.26 -42.76
CA PHE A 225 22.92 -11.47 -43.11
C PHE A 225 21.60 -11.14 -43.84
N PRO A 226 21.65 -10.52 -45.05
CA PRO A 226 20.45 -10.13 -45.79
C PRO A 226 19.52 -11.30 -46.13
N ASP A 227 20.08 -12.50 -46.35
CA ASP A 227 19.35 -13.73 -46.60
C ASP A 227 18.56 -14.22 -45.36
N LEU A 228 19.11 -14.02 -44.16
CA LEU A 228 18.40 -14.30 -42.90
C LEU A 228 17.24 -13.31 -42.69
N LEU A 229 17.43 -12.04 -43.06
CA LEU A 229 16.38 -11.03 -42.94
C LEU A 229 15.20 -11.32 -43.88
N GLU A 230 15.47 -11.74 -45.12
CA GLU A 230 14.44 -12.16 -46.07
C GLU A 230 13.66 -13.39 -45.55
N GLN A 231 14.36 -14.40 -45.03
CA GLN A 231 13.75 -15.59 -44.41
C GLN A 231 12.84 -15.27 -43.21
N LEU A 232 13.11 -14.17 -42.50
CA LEU A 232 12.40 -13.80 -41.28
C LEU A 232 11.45 -12.60 -41.44
N ALA A 233 11.27 -12.06 -42.65
CA ALA A 233 10.56 -10.78 -42.88
C ALA A 233 9.19 -10.68 -42.18
N ALA A 234 8.36 -11.73 -42.25
CA ALA A 234 7.05 -11.75 -41.58
C ALA A 234 7.15 -11.81 -40.04
N THR A 235 8.21 -12.43 -39.50
CA THR A 235 8.49 -12.43 -38.06
C THR A 235 8.94 -11.04 -37.61
N VAL A 236 9.87 -10.41 -38.35
CA VAL A 236 10.39 -9.06 -38.08
C VAL A 236 9.25 -8.04 -38.03
N GLU A 237 8.32 -8.09 -38.98
CA GLU A 237 7.17 -7.16 -39.01
C GLU A 237 6.20 -7.39 -37.84
N SER A 238 5.98 -8.65 -37.43
CA SER A 238 5.21 -8.96 -36.23
C SER A 238 5.90 -8.48 -34.94
N VAL A 239 7.24 -8.51 -34.89
CA VAL A 239 8.03 -8.02 -33.75
C VAL A 239 8.00 -6.50 -33.70
N ARG A 240 8.13 -5.80 -34.84
CA ARG A 240 7.99 -4.33 -34.93
C ARG A 240 6.68 -3.81 -34.39
N SER A 241 5.55 -4.40 -34.79
CA SER A 241 4.22 -4.02 -34.30
C SER A 241 4.13 -4.13 -32.78
N MET A 242 4.76 -5.15 -32.21
CA MET A 242 4.81 -5.42 -30.78
C MET A 242 5.78 -4.50 -30.02
N VAL A 243 6.92 -4.13 -30.63
CA VAL A 243 7.85 -3.12 -30.10
C VAL A 243 7.14 -1.78 -30.00
N ALA A 244 6.45 -1.32 -31.04
CA ALA A 244 5.71 -0.05 -31.01
C ALA A 244 4.63 -0.01 -29.91
N GLN A 245 3.96 -1.13 -29.63
CA GLN A 245 3.01 -1.25 -28.50
C GLN A 245 3.73 -1.15 -27.14
N ARG A 246 4.89 -1.81 -26.99
CA ARG A 246 5.73 -1.72 -25.78
C ARG A 246 6.25 -0.30 -25.55
N GLU A 247 6.75 0.38 -26.59
CA GLU A 247 7.22 1.77 -26.52
C GLU A 247 6.12 2.73 -26.07
N HIS A 248 4.88 2.54 -26.55
CA HIS A 248 3.73 3.32 -26.09
C HIS A 248 3.45 3.09 -24.60
N CYS A 249 3.44 1.84 -24.14
CA CYS A 249 3.26 1.51 -22.73
C CYS A 249 4.39 2.09 -21.84
N GLU A 250 5.65 2.04 -22.29
CA GLU A 250 6.77 2.65 -21.57
C GLU A 250 6.67 4.17 -21.49
N ALA A 251 6.22 4.84 -22.56
CA ALA A 251 5.99 6.27 -22.52
C ALA A 251 4.95 6.65 -21.47
N LEU A 252 3.90 5.84 -21.30
CA LEU A 252 2.89 6.03 -20.25
C LEU A 252 3.45 5.78 -18.84
N VAL A 253 4.21 4.71 -18.64
CA VAL A 253 4.86 4.40 -17.34
C VAL A 253 5.84 5.51 -16.95
N ASN A 254 6.75 5.89 -17.86
CA ASN A 254 7.74 6.94 -17.63
C ASN A 254 7.09 8.30 -17.35
N ALA A 255 6.02 8.65 -18.07
CA ALA A 255 5.25 9.87 -17.81
C ALA A 255 4.58 9.85 -16.43
N ALA A 256 3.96 8.74 -16.04
CA ALA A 256 3.30 8.60 -14.74
C ALA A 256 4.30 8.66 -13.57
N VAL A 257 5.44 7.95 -13.68
CA VAL A 257 6.51 7.97 -12.67
C VAL A 257 7.13 9.37 -12.54
N SER A 258 7.38 10.05 -13.67
CA SER A 258 7.90 11.42 -13.69
C SER A 258 6.94 12.42 -13.05
N ALA A 259 5.65 12.35 -13.39
CA ALA A 259 4.61 13.20 -12.81
C ALA A 259 4.41 12.96 -11.30
N SER A 260 4.80 11.79 -10.81
CA SER A 260 4.69 11.36 -9.41
C SER A 260 5.98 11.60 -8.60
N GLY A 261 7.03 12.15 -9.22
CA GLY A 261 8.33 12.35 -8.57
C GLY A 261 9.01 11.05 -8.13
N GLY A 262 8.74 9.94 -8.83
CA GLY A 262 9.23 8.61 -8.49
C GLY A 262 8.33 7.79 -7.54
N ALA A 263 7.42 8.44 -6.81
CA ALA A 263 6.55 7.76 -5.85
C ALA A 263 5.50 6.87 -6.53
N TYR A 264 5.26 5.67 -5.97
CA TYR A 264 4.20 4.78 -6.44
C TYR A 264 2.82 5.31 -6.02
N ASN A 265 1.89 5.37 -6.98
CA ASN A 265 0.51 5.81 -6.75
C ASN A 265 -0.45 5.19 -7.79
N GLU A 266 -1.73 5.57 -7.73
CA GLU A 266 -2.79 5.06 -8.61
C GLU A 266 -2.54 5.30 -10.11
N SER A 267 -1.85 6.38 -10.51
CA SER A 267 -1.56 6.65 -11.93
C SER A 267 -0.39 5.79 -12.44
N VAL A 268 0.67 5.64 -11.63
CA VAL A 268 1.79 4.74 -11.88
C VAL A 268 1.29 3.28 -11.95
N GLN A 269 0.46 2.88 -10.99
CA GLN A 269 -0.20 1.57 -10.96
C GLN A 269 -1.03 1.33 -12.23
N SER A 270 -1.84 2.30 -12.65
CA SER A 270 -2.66 2.17 -13.87
C SER A 270 -1.81 2.04 -15.14
N ALA A 271 -0.68 2.74 -15.22
CA ALA A 271 0.24 2.62 -16.35
C ALA A 271 0.90 1.23 -16.41
N TRP A 272 1.34 0.68 -15.26
CA TRP A 272 1.87 -0.68 -15.17
C TRP A 272 0.82 -1.73 -15.50
N GLU A 273 -0.43 -1.60 -15.02
CA GLU A 273 -1.50 -2.55 -15.34
C GLU A 273 -1.85 -2.58 -16.83
N ASN A 274 -1.85 -1.43 -17.51
CA ASN A 274 -2.06 -1.37 -18.96
C ASN A 274 -0.95 -2.14 -19.72
N TYR A 275 0.31 -2.00 -19.29
CA TYR A 275 1.42 -2.75 -19.89
C TYR A 275 1.35 -4.24 -19.54
N LEU A 276 1.03 -4.58 -18.29
CA LEU A 276 0.88 -5.96 -17.85
C LEU A 276 -0.25 -6.69 -18.60
N ALA A 277 -1.36 -6.01 -18.89
CA ALA A 277 -2.46 -6.54 -19.70
C ALA A 277 -2.00 -6.85 -21.14
N LEU A 278 -1.24 -5.96 -21.77
CA LEU A 278 -0.64 -6.17 -23.10
C LEU A 278 0.25 -7.42 -23.11
N GLU A 279 1.15 -7.54 -22.14
CA GLU A 279 2.09 -8.66 -22.05
C GLU A 279 1.38 -10.00 -21.80
N ILE A 280 0.43 -10.04 -20.86
CA ILE A 280 -0.37 -11.24 -20.56
C ILE A 280 -1.21 -11.68 -21.77
N GLN A 281 -1.75 -10.73 -22.54
CA GLN A 281 -2.52 -11.03 -23.75
C GLN A 281 -1.64 -11.62 -24.87
N ALA A 282 -0.37 -11.22 -24.96
CA ALA A 282 0.56 -11.69 -26.00
C ALA A 282 1.20 -13.04 -25.65
N ASP A 283 1.84 -13.14 -24.49
CA ASP A 283 2.27 -14.42 -23.87
C ASP A 283 2.46 -14.19 -22.35
N PRO A 284 1.68 -14.88 -21.49
CA PRO A 284 1.75 -14.74 -20.04
C PRO A 284 3.16 -14.84 -19.43
N ASN A 285 4.09 -15.58 -20.02
CA ASN A 285 5.44 -15.74 -19.48
C ASN A 285 6.25 -14.43 -19.53
N ARG A 286 5.97 -13.57 -20.52
CA ARG A 286 6.66 -12.27 -20.65
C ARG A 286 6.30 -11.29 -19.54
N ALA A 287 5.13 -11.47 -18.93
CA ALA A 287 4.73 -10.72 -17.75
C ALA A 287 5.73 -10.87 -16.60
N ILE A 288 6.45 -12.00 -16.49
CA ILE A 288 7.43 -12.24 -15.42
C ILE A 288 8.50 -11.14 -15.40
N VAL A 289 9.14 -10.86 -16.53
CA VAL A 289 10.24 -9.87 -16.58
C VAL A 289 9.72 -8.44 -16.37
N LEU A 290 8.48 -8.15 -16.80
CA LEU A 290 7.83 -6.87 -16.49
C LEU A 290 7.53 -6.72 -15.00
N LEU A 291 7.05 -7.79 -14.34
CA LEU A 291 6.76 -7.83 -12.91
C LEU A 291 8.04 -7.74 -12.05
N GLU A 292 9.10 -8.47 -12.43
CA GLU A 292 10.43 -8.37 -11.79
C GLU A 292 10.98 -6.95 -11.86
N ARG A 293 10.83 -6.27 -13.01
CA ARG A 293 11.23 -4.88 -13.17
C ARG A 293 10.37 -3.92 -12.36
N MET A 294 9.06 -4.14 -12.30
CA MET A 294 8.15 -3.33 -11.48
C MET A 294 8.49 -3.45 -9.99
N VAL A 295 8.77 -4.64 -9.46
CA VAL A 295 9.17 -4.80 -8.05
C VAL A 295 10.60 -4.31 -7.79
N SER A 296 11.50 -4.31 -8.77
CA SER A 296 12.84 -3.71 -8.61
C SER A 296 12.78 -2.18 -8.53
N LEU A 297 11.82 -1.53 -9.22
CA LEU A 297 11.63 -0.08 -9.19
C LEU A 297 10.75 0.41 -8.02
N HIS A 298 9.90 -0.45 -7.48
CA HIS A 298 8.88 -0.10 -6.49
C HIS A 298 8.80 -1.17 -5.37
N PHE A 299 9.97 -1.59 -4.86
CA PHE A 299 10.09 -2.65 -3.84
C PHE A 299 9.46 -2.28 -2.50
N ASP A 300 9.36 -0.97 -2.21
CA ASP A 300 8.80 -0.34 -1.02
C ASP A 300 7.25 -0.34 -0.99
N SER A 301 6.62 -0.77 -2.07
CA SER A 301 5.18 -0.67 -2.30
C SER A 301 4.53 -2.05 -2.30
N GLU A 302 3.42 -2.22 -1.55
CA GLU A 302 2.78 -3.54 -1.38
C GLU A 302 2.16 -4.08 -2.68
N TYR A 303 1.58 -3.19 -3.51
CA TYR A 303 0.81 -3.60 -4.68
C TYR A 303 1.63 -4.35 -5.74
N PRO A 304 2.82 -3.89 -6.17
CA PRO A 304 3.69 -4.64 -7.08
C PRO A 304 3.89 -6.11 -6.69
N TRP A 305 4.16 -6.38 -5.42
CA TRP A 305 4.36 -7.73 -4.89
C TRP A 305 3.09 -8.57 -4.89
N LEU A 306 1.97 -8.00 -4.41
CA LEU A 306 0.67 -8.66 -4.39
C LEU A 306 0.18 -8.98 -5.81
N ARG A 307 0.44 -8.07 -6.77
CA ARG A 307 0.09 -8.26 -8.18
C ARG A 307 0.94 -9.35 -8.83
N TYR A 308 2.26 -9.36 -8.57
CA TYR A 308 3.14 -10.43 -9.04
C TYR A 308 2.68 -11.79 -8.51
N ALA A 309 2.48 -11.92 -7.19
CA ALA A 309 1.97 -13.13 -6.56
C ALA A 309 0.62 -13.58 -7.14
N HIS A 310 -0.29 -12.63 -7.43
CA HIS A 310 -1.56 -12.94 -8.09
C HIS A 310 -1.36 -13.52 -9.48
N VAL A 311 -0.53 -12.90 -10.34
CA VAL A 311 -0.27 -13.41 -11.71
C VAL A 311 0.35 -14.82 -11.67
N MET A 312 1.24 -15.10 -10.71
CA MET A 312 1.80 -16.45 -10.54
C MET A 312 0.72 -17.49 -10.22
N ASN A 313 -0.20 -17.17 -9.32
CA ASN A 313 -1.27 -18.09 -8.92
C ASN A 313 -2.38 -18.24 -9.97
N SER A 314 -2.92 -17.13 -10.47
CA SER A 314 -4.15 -17.14 -11.28
C SER A 314 -3.90 -17.29 -12.78
N VAL A 315 -2.81 -16.70 -13.30
CA VAL A 315 -2.51 -16.68 -14.74
C VAL A 315 -1.53 -17.78 -15.12
N LEU A 316 -0.40 -17.89 -14.42
CA LEU A 316 0.63 -18.90 -14.73
C LEU A 316 0.44 -20.25 -14.02
N GLN A 317 -0.36 -20.29 -12.94
CA GLN A 317 -0.55 -21.47 -12.09
C GLN A 317 0.75 -22.00 -11.43
N ASP A 318 1.81 -21.16 -11.34
CA ASP A 318 3.08 -21.45 -10.68
C ASP A 318 3.01 -21.07 -9.19
N LYS A 319 2.32 -21.92 -8.42
CA LYS A 319 2.11 -21.74 -6.98
C LYS A 319 3.39 -21.78 -6.15
N GLN A 320 4.41 -22.52 -6.61
CA GLN A 320 5.70 -22.59 -5.92
C GLN A 320 6.45 -21.25 -6.06
N ARG A 321 6.46 -20.65 -7.26
CA ARG A 321 7.03 -19.32 -7.46
C ARG A 321 6.24 -18.23 -6.72
N GLN A 322 4.92 -18.35 -6.61
CA GLN A 322 4.11 -17.45 -5.78
C GLN A 322 4.62 -17.37 -4.33
N LEU A 323 4.91 -18.51 -3.70
CA LEU A 323 5.48 -18.53 -2.34
C LEU A 323 6.85 -17.85 -2.27
N GLY A 324 7.71 -18.07 -3.28
CA GLY A 324 9.01 -17.39 -3.40
C GLY A 324 8.88 -15.86 -3.52
N VAL A 325 7.97 -15.39 -4.38
CA VAL A 325 7.67 -13.96 -4.58
C VAL A 325 7.18 -13.31 -3.29
N LEU A 326 6.23 -13.94 -2.58
CA LEU A 326 5.69 -13.41 -1.33
C LEU A 326 6.70 -13.47 -0.17
N SER A 327 7.56 -14.49 -0.11
CA SER A 327 8.68 -14.54 0.84
C SER A 327 9.67 -13.39 0.60
N ARG A 328 10.02 -13.11 -0.66
CA ARG A 328 10.87 -11.98 -1.04
C ARG A 328 10.20 -10.63 -0.76
N ALA A 329 8.89 -10.53 -0.95
CA ALA A 329 8.09 -9.37 -0.60
C ALA A 329 8.12 -9.07 0.91
N LEU A 330 8.08 -10.10 1.77
CA LEU A 330 8.17 -9.97 3.23
C LEU A 330 9.58 -9.59 3.73
N ARG A 331 10.65 -9.92 2.98
CA ARG A 331 12.00 -9.40 3.27
C ARG A 331 12.12 -7.90 2.98
N ASN A 332 11.38 -7.38 2.00
CA ASN A 332 11.27 -5.95 1.71
C ASN A 332 10.32 -5.20 2.65
N LEU A 333 9.15 -5.78 2.89
CA LEU A 333 8.04 -5.18 3.62
C LEU A 333 7.64 -6.08 4.81
N PRO A 334 8.53 -6.22 5.81
CA PRO A 334 8.33 -7.15 6.94
C PRO A 334 7.16 -6.78 7.86
N MET A 335 6.57 -5.60 7.66
CA MET A 335 5.42 -5.07 8.40
C MET A 335 4.14 -4.98 7.55
N SER A 336 4.08 -5.62 6.37
CA SER A 336 2.88 -5.64 5.54
C SER A 336 1.89 -6.73 5.97
N GLY A 337 0.79 -6.31 6.61
CA GLY A 337 -0.33 -7.19 6.95
C GLY A 337 -1.05 -7.77 5.72
N ASP A 338 -1.00 -7.06 4.60
CA ASP A 338 -1.61 -7.46 3.33
C ASP A 338 -0.79 -8.54 2.60
N ILE A 339 0.54 -8.41 2.57
CA ILE A 339 1.44 -9.44 2.02
C ILE A 339 1.45 -10.68 2.92
N ALA A 340 1.48 -10.55 4.24
CA ALA A 340 1.42 -11.70 5.14
C ALA A 340 0.09 -12.45 5.05
N ALA A 341 -1.04 -11.75 4.85
CA ALA A 341 -2.32 -12.40 4.55
C ALA A 341 -2.24 -13.22 3.25
N ALA A 342 -1.70 -12.61 2.18
CA ALA A 342 -1.52 -13.30 0.89
C ALA A 342 -0.54 -14.49 0.99
N TYR A 343 0.47 -14.43 1.86
CA TYR A 343 1.37 -15.55 2.13
C TYR A 343 0.67 -16.70 2.85
N ILE A 344 -0.20 -16.41 3.84
CA ILE A 344 -1.01 -17.44 4.52
C ILE A 344 -2.00 -18.09 3.54
N ASP A 345 -2.67 -17.31 2.69
CA ASP A 345 -3.51 -17.84 1.59
C ASP A 345 -2.68 -18.70 0.61
N ALA A 346 -1.43 -18.30 0.32
CA ALA A 346 -0.52 -19.07 -0.53
C ALA A 346 -0.08 -20.39 0.13
N LEU A 347 0.18 -20.41 1.44
CA LEU A 347 0.50 -21.64 2.19
C LEU A 347 -0.68 -22.63 2.13
N GLU A 348 -1.91 -22.17 2.40
CA GLU A 348 -3.12 -23.00 2.29
C GLU A 348 -3.30 -23.55 0.86
N THR A 349 -3.19 -22.70 -0.16
CA THR A 349 -3.41 -23.10 -1.56
C THR A 349 -2.30 -23.95 -2.17
N ASN A 350 -1.10 -23.98 -1.55
CA ASN A 350 -0.02 -24.94 -1.83
C ASN A 350 -0.15 -26.25 -1.03
N GLY A 351 -1.10 -26.35 -0.10
CA GLY A 351 -1.29 -27.55 0.73
C GLY A 351 -0.31 -27.68 1.90
N MET A 352 0.32 -26.57 2.31
CA MET A 352 1.22 -26.57 3.48
C MET A 352 0.41 -26.79 4.77
N PRO A 353 0.97 -27.44 5.81
CA PRO A 353 0.29 -27.64 7.08
C PRO A 353 -0.12 -26.32 7.75
N PHE A 354 -1.31 -26.28 8.35
CA PHE A 354 -1.80 -25.13 9.12
C PHE A 354 -0.79 -24.61 10.18
N ALA A 355 -0.08 -25.54 10.83
CA ALA A 355 0.94 -25.21 11.82
C ALA A 355 2.09 -24.34 11.27
N GLU A 356 2.41 -24.42 9.97
CA GLU A 356 3.45 -23.57 9.36
C GLU A 356 2.97 -22.12 9.19
N ALA A 357 1.72 -21.93 8.75
CA ALA A 357 1.09 -20.61 8.63
C ALA A 357 0.91 -19.94 10.00
N GLU A 358 0.62 -20.74 11.02
CA GLU A 358 0.55 -20.30 12.40
C GLU A 358 1.92 -19.83 12.93
N GLN A 359 2.94 -20.69 12.83
CA GLN A 359 4.31 -20.33 13.23
C GLN A 359 4.86 -19.13 12.45
N PHE A 360 4.47 -18.98 11.18
CA PHE A 360 4.80 -17.80 10.38
C PHE A 360 4.22 -16.52 10.99
N LEU A 361 2.93 -16.49 11.33
CA LEU A 361 2.31 -15.31 11.92
C LEU A 361 2.87 -15.00 13.32
N ASP A 362 3.14 -16.03 14.13
CA ASP A 362 3.77 -15.86 15.44
C ASP A 362 5.18 -15.23 15.31
N ARG A 363 5.96 -15.60 14.29
CA ARG A 363 7.25 -14.93 13.97
C ARG A 363 7.06 -13.47 13.57
N CYS A 364 6.09 -13.14 12.71
CA CYS A 364 5.81 -11.76 12.31
C CYS A 364 5.40 -10.87 13.50
N ILE A 365 4.59 -11.39 14.42
CA ILE A 365 4.19 -10.69 15.64
C ILE A 365 5.41 -10.49 16.56
N ALA A 366 6.22 -11.53 16.79
CA ALA A 366 7.42 -11.44 17.62
C ALA A 366 8.46 -10.43 17.08
N LEU A 367 8.68 -10.38 15.76
CA LEU A 367 9.54 -9.38 15.11
C LEU A 367 9.03 -7.94 15.37
N THR A 368 7.71 -7.75 15.38
CA THR A 368 7.11 -6.45 15.66
C THR A 368 7.35 -6.00 17.10
N GLU A 369 7.27 -6.94 18.06
CA GLU A 369 7.47 -6.67 19.49
C GLU A 369 8.95 -6.44 19.83
N GLN A 370 9.87 -7.15 19.16
CA GLN A 370 11.31 -6.96 19.30
C GLN A 370 11.79 -5.60 18.77
N GLY A 371 11.18 -5.10 17.70
CA GLY A 371 11.62 -3.89 16.98
C GLY A 371 11.46 -2.54 17.70
N GLN A 372 10.91 -2.50 18.93
CA GLN A 372 10.70 -1.31 19.80
C GLN A 372 9.96 -0.07 19.24
N VAL A 373 9.69 0.02 17.93
CA VAL A 373 9.25 1.26 17.26
C VAL A 373 7.75 1.54 17.35
N LEU A 374 6.89 0.52 17.54
CA LEU A 374 5.44 0.66 17.41
C LEU A 374 4.70 0.44 18.73
N ALA A 375 3.73 1.31 19.01
CA ALA A 375 2.79 1.11 20.11
C ALA A 375 1.97 -0.19 19.89
N PRO A 376 1.68 -1.00 20.93
CA PRO A 376 1.02 -2.31 20.78
C PRO A 376 -0.29 -2.27 19.98
N ALA A 377 -1.10 -1.22 20.14
CA ALA A 377 -2.33 -1.05 19.36
C ALA A 377 -2.09 -0.96 17.84
N ILE A 378 -0.97 -0.36 17.41
CA ILE A 378 -0.58 -0.27 16.00
C ILE A 378 -0.11 -1.66 15.52
N ALA A 379 0.76 -2.32 16.28
CA ALA A 379 1.22 -3.69 16.01
C ALA A 379 0.06 -4.70 15.85
N HIS A 380 -0.96 -4.61 16.70
CA HIS A 380 -2.18 -5.41 16.54
C HIS A 380 -2.96 -5.07 15.28
N SER A 381 -3.05 -3.78 14.89
CA SER A 381 -3.80 -3.35 13.70
C SER A 381 -3.14 -3.77 12.38
N ILE A 382 -1.81 -3.81 12.31
CA ILE A 382 -1.07 -4.22 11.12
C ILE A 382 -1.43 -5.67 10.74
N TRP A 383 -1.31 -6.59 11.71
CA TRP A 383 -1.57 -8.02 11.48
C TRP A 383 -3.07 -8.39 11.49
N ASP A 384 -3.98 -7.40 11.39
CA ASP A 384 -5.43 -7.61 11.41
C ASP A 384 -5.88 -8.55 10.26
N LYS A 385 -5.51 -8.24 9.02
CA LYS A 385 -5.88 -9.05 7.84
C LYS A 385 -5.28 -10.46 7.91
N ALA A 386 -3.99 -10.58 8.24
CA ALA A 386 -3.31 -11.86 8.40
C ALA A 386 -3.98 -12.75 9.46
N ARG A 387 -4.41 -12.20 10.60
CA ARG A 387 -5.21 -12.95 11.61
C ARG A 387 -6.57 -13.40 11.05
N ARG A 388 -7.25 -12.59 10.23
CA ARG A 388 -8.52 -13.01 9.60
C ARG A 388 -8.32 -14.16 8.62
N THR A 389 -7.27 -14.11 7.80
CA THR A 389 -6.92 -15.20 6.88
C THR A 389 -6.58 -16.47 7.65
N LEU A 390 -5.71 -16.38 8.67
CA LEU A 390 -5.33 -17.54 9.48
C LEU A 390 -6.52 -18.17 10.23
N LEU A 391 -7.48 -17.36 10.72
CA LEU A 391 -8.73 -17.86 11.32
C LEU A 391 -9.58 -18.68 10.35
N GLU A 392 -9.63 -18.28 9.08
CA GLU A 392 -10.42 -18.95 8.05
C GLU A 392 -9.73 -20.24 7.57
N PHE A 393 -8.40 -20.24 7.46
CA PHE A 393 -7.61 -21.46 7.24
C PHE A 393 -7.77 -22.43 8.42
N ALA A 394 -7.63 -21.94 9.67
CA ALA A 394 -7.87 -22.72 10.89
C ALA A 394 -9.28 -23.34 10.92
N ARG A 395 -10.31 -22.60 10.48
CA ARG A 395 -11.69 -23.10 10.41
C ARG A 395 -11.81 -24.32 9.50
N ARG A 396 -11.13 -24.32 8.36
CA ARG A 396 -11.16 -25.43 7.38
C ARG A 396 -10.27 -26.60 7.80
N SER A 397 -9.14 -26.33 8.46
CA SER A 397 -8.16 -27.35 8.87
C SER A 397 -8.48 -28.03 10.19
N LEU A 398 -8.94 -27.29 11.20
CA LEU A 398 -9.18 -27.80 12.56
C LEU A 398 -10.63 -28.24 12.79
N VAL A 399 -11.57 -27.83 11.92
CA VAL A 399 -13.00 -28.23 12.01
C VAL A 399 -13.49 -28.85 10.68
N PRO A 400 -12.87 -29.95 10.21
CA PRO A 400 -13.38 -30.71 9.06
C PRO A 400 -14.59 -31.59 9.41
N GLY A 401 -14.96 -31.71 10.69
CA GLY A 401 -16.05 -32.53 11.21
C GLY A 401 -16.60 -32.01 12.55
N ALA A 402 -17.59 -32.73 13.11
CA ALA A 402 -18.44 -32.21 14.19
C ALA A 402 -17.84 -32.27 15.62
N ASP A 403 -16.69 -32.92 15.83
CA ASP A 403 -16.28 -33.32 17.19
C ASP A 403 -15.05 -32.56 17.74
N ASP A 404 -14.24 -31.88 16.91
CA ASP A 404 -12.92 -31.35 17.31
C ASP A 404 -12.87 -29.83 17.59
N HIS A 405 -14.01 -29.25 17.96
CA HIS A 405 -14.17 -27.81 18.22
C HIS A 405 -13.24 -27.27 19.32
N ALA A 406 -12.79 -28.11 20.26
CA ALA A 406 -11.90 -27.70 21.36
C ALA A 406 -10.53 -27.21 20.88
N GLN A 407 -9.98 -27.81 19.82
CA GLN A 407 -8.69 -27.39 19.23
C GLN A 407 -8.82 -25.99 18.62
N PHE A 408 -9.92 -25.75 17.90
CA PHE A 408 -10.20 -24.44 17.32
C PHE A 408 -10.44 -23.36 18.39
N THR A 409 -11.17 -23.66 19.47
CA THR A 409 -11.31 -22.76 20.64
C THR A 409 -9.95 -22.42 21.25
N ALA A 410 -9.08 -23.41 21.47
CA ALA A 410 -7.74 -23.18 22.03
C ALA A 410 -6.87 -22.31 21.10
N PHE A 411 -6.94 -22.52 19.78
CA PHE A 411 -6.28 -21.68 18.79
C PHE A 411 -6.78 -20.23 18.83
N VAL A 412 -8.11 -20.01 18.76
CA VAL A 412 -8.70 -18.66 18.85
C VAL A 412 -8.28 -17.97 20.16
N SER A 413 -8.28 -18.70 21.27
CA SER A 413 -7.87 -18.18 22.57
C SER A 413 -6.42 -17.69 22.58
N ARG A 414 -5.49 -18.46 22.00
CA ARG A 414 -4.08 -18.07 21.88
C ARG A 414 -3.88 -16.90 20.91
N LEU A 415 -4.47 -16.96 19.72
CA LEU A 415 -4.35 -15.92 18.67
C LEU A 415 -4.77 -14.52 19.17
N PHE A 416 -5.71 -14.50 20.12
CA PHE A 416 -6.25 -13.28 20.72
C PHE A 416 -5.89 -13.10 22.20
N SER A 417 -4.93 -13.87 22.72
CA SER A 417 -4.48 -13.77 24.10
C SER A 417 -3.79 -12.44 24.40
N SER A 418 -3.04 -11.90 23.44
CA SER A 418 -2.28 -10.64 23.56
C SER A 418 -3.07 -9.38 23.17
N LEU A 419 -4.31 -9.50 22.66
CA LEU A 419 -5.08 -8.31 22.26
C LEU A 419 -5.35 -7.38 23.43
N THR A 420 -4.85 -6.15 23.34
CA THR A 420 -5.32 -5.03 24.18
C THR A 420 -6.78 -4.68 23.83
N LEU A 421 -7.44 -3.94 24.72
CA LEU A 421 -8.83 -3.48 24.58
C LEU A 421 -9.07 -2.49 23.40
N ASP A 422 -8.06 -2.25 22.56
CA ASP A 422 -8.03 -1.21 21.54
C ASP A 422 -8.50 -1.66 20.15
N ASN A 423 -8.60 -2.98 19.89
CA ASN A 423 -9.07 -3.53 18.60
C ASN A 423 -10.32 -4.41 18.75
N VAL A 424 -11.46 -3.77 18.97
CA VAL A 424 -12.76 -4.46 19.14
C VAL A 424 -13.25 -5.18 17.88
N SER A 425 -12.79 -4.79 16.68
CA SER A 425 -13.13 -5.49 15.43
C SER A 425 -12.61 -6.93 15.40
N LEU A 426 -11.36 -7.15 15.84
CA LEU A 426 -10.80 -8.51 15.99
C LEU A 426 -11.48 -9.28 17.13
N LEU A 427 -11.75 -8.61 18.24
CA LEU A 427 -12.42 -9.22 19.39
C LEU A 427 -13.83 -9.73 19.05
N LEU A 428 -14.62 -8.93 18.32
CA LEU A 428 -15.95 -9.33 17.84
C LEU A 428 -15.88 -10.43 16.77
N LEU A 429 -14.82 -10.45 15.95
CA LEU A 429 -14.56 -11.57 15.05
C LEU A 429 -14.26 -12.86 15.83
N ALA A 430 -13.44 -12.81 16.87
CA ALA A 430 -13.18 -13.94 17.76
C ALA A 430 -14.48 -14.47 18.38
N CYS A 431 -15.33 -13.59 18.94
CA CYS A 431 -16.65 -13.96 19.43
C CYS A 431 -17.50 -14.65 18.36
N ARG A 432 -17.49 -14.13 17.12
CA ARG A 432 -18.24 -14.70 16.01
C ARG A 432 -17.75 -16.10 15.63
N MET A 433 -16.43 -16.31 15.59
CA MET A 433 -15.86 -17.63 15.29
C MET A 433 -16.17 -18.64 16.41
N LEU A 434 -16.10 -18.23 17.69
CA LEU A 434 -16.46 -19.10 18.81
C LEU A 434 -17.94 -19.49 18.79
N VAL A 435 -18.87 -18.57 18.51
CA VAL A 435 -20.31 -18.89 18.45
C VAL A 435 -20.68 -19.70 17.20
N LEU A 436 -20.19 -19.31 16.02
CA LEU A 436 -20.63 -19.91 14.75
C LEU A 436 -19.86 -21.17 14.34
N VAL A 437 -18.61 -21.31 14.80
CA VAL A 437 -17.76 -22.47 14.49
C VAL A 437 -17.65 -23.36 15.71
N ALA A 438 -17.11 -22.86 16.83
CA ALA A 438 -16.76 -23.70 17.98
C ALA A 438 -17.94 -24.08 18.90
N ASP A 439 -19.06 -23.38 18.79
CA ASP A 439 -20.18 -23.36 19.74
C ASP A 439 -19.81 -23.02 21.20
N ASP A 440 -18.62 -22.46 21.44
CA ASP A 440 -18.18 -22.02 22.77
C ASP A 440 -18.80 -20.66 23.14
N THR A 441 -20.06 -20.74 23.57
CA THR A 441 -20.84 -19.59 24.03
C THR A 441 -20.25 -18.94 25.29
N ALA A 442 -19.56 -19.72 26.14
CA ALA A 442 -18.97 -19.23 27.38
C ALA A 442 -17.77 -18.32 27.09
N MET A 443 -16.79 -18.80 26.31
CA MET A 443 -15.63 -18.02 25.92
C MET A 443 -16.04 -16.83 25.05
N ALA A 444 -16.98 -17.00 24.12
CA ALA A 444 -17.52 -15.89 23.33
C ALA A 444 -18.09 -14.77 24.22
N ARG A 445 -18.85 -15.12 25.26
CA ARG A 445 -19.37 -14.14 26.23
C ARG A 445 -18.28 -13.44 27.02
N THR A 446 -17.17 -14.09 27.37
CA THR A 446 -16.03 -13.40 28.00
C THR A 446 -15.41 -12.33 27.09
N TYR A 447 -15.30 -12.60 25.78
CA TYR A 447 -14.78 -11.65 24.82
C TYR A 447 -15.80 -10.53 24.49
N MET A 448 -17.10 -10.85 24.42
CA MET A 448 -18.15 -9.82 24.33
C MET A 448 -18.13 -8.88 25.54
N GLU A 449 -17.97 -9.42 26.76
CA GLU A 449 -17.87 -8.64 28.00
C GLU A 449 -16.64 -7.71 27.99
N LYS A 450 -15.49 -8.19 27.50
CA LYS A 450 -14.29 -7.35 27.26
C LYS A 450 -14.57 -6.23 26.24
N ALA A 451 -15.29 -6.53 25.15
CA ALA A 451 -15.62 -5.54 24.12
C ALA A 451 -16.51 -4.39 24.64
N ILE A 452 -17.59 -4.74 25.38
CA ILE A 452 -18.55 -3.74 25.91
C ILE A 452 -18.07 -3.05 27.19
N SER A 453 -17.06 -3.59 27.88
CA SER A 453 -16.45 -2.95 29.06
C SER A 453 -15.23 -2.10 28.72
N GLY A 454 -14.67 -2.26 27.52
CA GLY A 454 -13.56 -1.45 27.00
C GLY A 454 -13.99 -0.05 26.54
N ARG A 455 -13.04 0.68 25.93
CA ARG A 455 -13.23 2.07 25.47
C ARG A 455 -14.43 2.27 24.51
N PHE A 456 -14.76 1.23 23.75
CA PHE A 456 -15.84 1.22 22.75
C PHE A 456 -17.22 0.86 23.34
N GLY A 457 -17.33 0.60 24.65
CA GLY A 457 -18.61 0.27 25.31
C GLY A 457 -19.69 1.37 25.23
N LYS A 458 -19.36 2.55 24.70
CA LYS A 458 -20.29 3.64 24.41
C LYS A 458 -20.83 3.65 22.97
N GLU A 459 -20.28 2.81 22.08
CA GLU A 459 -20.69 2.74 20.69
C GLU A 459 -21.80 1.72 20.48
N VAL A 460 -22.93 2.15 19.93
CA VAL A 460 -24.09 1.29 19.67
C VAL A 460 -23.77 0.12 18.73
N SER A 461 -22.82 0.30 17.81
CA SER A 461 -22.29 -0.72 16.90
C SER A 461 -21.80 -1.99 17.63
N VAL A 462 -21.08 -1.82 18.75
CA VAL A 462 -20.52 -2.94 19.52
C VAL A 462 -21.62 -3.71 20.23
N TRP A 463 -22.60 -3.01 20.82
CA TRP A 463 -23.77 -3.64 21.42
C TRP A 463 -24.60 -4.43 20.40
N LEU A 464 -24.85 -3.84 19.22
CA LEU A 464 -25.57 -4.51 18.13
C LEU A 464 -24.81 -5.74 17.61
N ALA A 465 -23.47 -5.71 17.56
CA ALA A 465 -22.67 -6.87 17.20
C ALA A 465 -22.80 -8.01 18.23
N CYS A 466 -22.66 -7.71 19.52
CA CYS A 466 -22.85 -8.71 20.58
C CYS A 466 -24.28 -9.29 20.60
N LEU A 467 -25.30 -8.47 20.34
CA LEU A 467 -26.70 -8.91 20.27
C LEU A 467 -26.98 -9.87 19.12
N ARG A 468 -26.40 -9.66 17.94
CA ARG A 468 -26.50 -10.61 16.80
C ARG A 468 -25.88 -11.97 17.14
N LEU A 469 -24.84 -11.98 17.97
CA LEU A 469 -24.23 -13.22 18.46
C LEU A 469 -25.11 -13.90 19.52
N GLU A 470 -25.68 -13.15 20.48
CA GLU A 470 -26.69 -13.69 21.41
C GLU A 470 -27.95 -14.21 20.70
N GLU A 471 -28.36 -13.63 19.57
CA GLU A 471 -29.47 -14.15 18.75
C GLU A 471 -29.12 -15.54 18.15
N HIS A 472 -27.87 -15.74 17.74
CA HIS A 472 -27.39 -17.04 17.26
C HIS A 472 -27.27 -18.06 18.40
N ILE A 473 -26.79 -17.64 19.58
CA ILE A 473 -26.80 -18.45 20.80
C ILE A 473 -28.23 -18.86 21.16
N HIS A 474 -29.18 -17.91 21.14
CA HIS A 474 -30.59 -18.18 21.42
C HIS A 474 -31.19 -19.24 20.48
N LYS A 475 -30.96 -19.11 19.17
CA LYS A 475 -31.48 -20.06 18.16
C LYS A 475 -30.99 -21.50 18.35
N ARG A 476 -29.82 -21.70 18.97
CA ARG A 476 -29.22 -23.04 19.18
C ARG A 476 -29.44 -23.59 20.59
N HIS A 477 -29.33 -22.73 21.61
CA HIS A 477 -29.31 -23.10 23.03
C HIS A 477 -30.56 -22.64 23.82
N GLN A 478 -31.50 -21.95 23.16
CA GLN A 478 -32.70 -21.34 23.76
C GLN A 478 -32.44 -20.36 24.93
N ASP A 479 -31.21 -19.83 25.02
CA ASP A 479 -30.82 -18.85 26.05
C ASP A 479 -31.32 -17.44 25.69
N PHE A 480 -31.86 -16.70 26.67
CA PHE A 480 -32.39 -15.34 26.51
C PHE A 480 -31.44 -14.25 27.04
N GLY A 481 -30.12 -14.51 27.04
CA GLY A 481 -29.07 -13.60 27.51
C GLY A 481 -29.15 -12.16 26.93
N TRP A 482 -29.59 -12.04 25.67
CA TRP A 482 -29.85 -10.78 24.98
C TRP A 482 -30.73 -9.78 25.77
N ARG A 483 -31.72 -10.25 26.56
CA ARG A 483 -32.57 -9.38 27.39
C ARG A 483 -31.80 -8.59 28.45
N LYS A 484 -30.78 -9.20 29.06
CA LYS A 484 -29.89 -8.53 30.02
C LYS A 484 -28.97 -7.56 29.28
N LEU A 485 -28.49 -7.97 28.11
CA LEU A 485 -27.58 -7.18 27.28
C LEU A 485 -28.24 -5.87 26.78
N PHE A 486 -29.50 -5.91 26.30
CA PHE A 486 -30.25 -4.70 25.92
C PHE A 486 -30.43 -3.72 27.08
N ARG A 487 -30.91 -4.20 28.25
CA ARG A 487 -31.09 -3.37 29.46
C ARG A 487 -29.79 -2.65 29.84
N ARG A 488 -28.67 -3.38 29.78
CA ARG A 488 -27.34 -2.84 30.09
C ARG A 488 -26.87 -1.84 29.04
N GLY A 489 -26.97 -2.15 27.74
CA GLY A 489 -26.57 -1.25 26.65
C GLY A 489 -27.31 0.08 26.69
N ILE A 490 -28.64 0.04 26.78
CA ILE A 490 -29.49 1.24 26.91
C ILE A 490 -29.07 2.11 28.11
N SER A 491 -28.65 1.50 29.22
CA SER A 491 -28.19 2.25 30.41
C SER A 491 -26.83 2.95 30.25
N VAL A 492 -25.99 2.49 29.32
CA VAL A 492 -24.64 3.02 29.06
C VAL A 492 -24.64 4.06 27.93
N LEU A 493 -25.46 3.84 26.88
CA LEU A 493 -25.55 4.73 25.73
C LEU A 493 -25.99 6.15 26.14
N SER A 494 -25.30 7.15 25.58
CA SER A 494 -25.38 8.54 26.04
C SER A 494 -26.14 9.48 25.09
N THR A 495 -26.44 9.05 23.86
CA THR A 495 -27.26 9.82 22.91
C THR A 495 -28.66 9.24 22.79
N GLU A 496 -29.64 10.09 22.47
CA GLU A 496 -31.01 9.63 22.21
C GLU A 496 -31.09 8.72 20.98
N SER A 497 -30.34 9.03 19.92
CA SER A 497 -30.29 8.24 18.69
C SER A 497 -29.79 6.81 18.92
N ASP A 498 -28.74 6.65 19.72
CA ASP A 498 -28.18 5.32 20.01
C ASP A 498 -29.14 4.48 20.86
N VAL A 499 -29.78 5.10 21.85
CA VAL A 499 -30.79 4.45 22.71
C VAL A 499 -32.01 4.04 21.89
N LEU A 500 -32.47 4.88 20.96
CA LEU A 500 -33.60 4.56 20.08
C LEU A 500 -33.25 3.47 19.07
N LEU A 501 -32.04 3.48 18.49
CA LEU A 501 -31.58 2.43 17.59
C LEU A 501 -31.52 1.07 18.29
N LEU A 502 -30.87 1.02 19.46
CA LEU A 502 -30.76 -0.20 20.26
C LEU A 502 -32.14 -0.66 20.79
N GLY A 503 -33.00 0.29 21.18
CA GLY A 503 -34.35 0.01 21.64
C GLY A 503 -35.27 -0.51 20.54
N LYS A 504 -35.14 -0.03 19.30
CA LYS A 504 -35.87 -0.55 18.15
C LYS A 504 -35.55 -2.03 17.91
N GLU A 505 -34.26 -2.37 17.90
CA GLU A 505 -33.80 -3.75 17.71
C GLU A 505 -34.26 -4.66 18.88
N TRP A 506 -34.39 -4.12 20.10
CA TRP A 506 -35.01 -4.84 21.22
C TRP A 506 -36.49 -5.15 20.97
N MET A 507 -37.26 -4.15 20.52
CA MET A 507 -38.69 -4.36 20.21
C MET A 507 -38.89 -5.36 19.06
N GLU A 508 -38.06 -5.29 18.02
CA GLU A 508 -38.10 -6.24 16.89
C GLU A 508 -37.70 -7.66 17.33
N THR A 509 -36.69 -7.82 18.21
CA THR A 509 -36.30 -9.14 18.73
C THR A 509 -37.30 -9.76 19.71
N GLU A 510 -37.90 -9.00 20.64
CA GLU A 510 -39.01 -9.52 21.46
C GLU A 510 -40.23 -9.89 20.61
N ALA A 511 -40.56 -9.11 19.57
CA ALA A 511 -41.68 -9.42 18.68
C ALA A 511 -41.47 -10.69 17.84
N VAL A 512 -40.21 -11.10 17.60
CA VAL A 512 -39.86 -12.32 16.85
C VAL A 512 -39.73 -13.55 17.76
N PHE A 513 -39.19 -13.40 18.98
CA PHE A 513 -38.83 -14.54 19.84
C PHE A 513 -39.71 -14.69 21.10
N ALA A 514 -40.71 -13.83 21.34
CA ALA A 514 -41.54 -13.90 22.54
C ALA A 514 -43.05 -13.75 22.27
N ASP A 515 -43.81 -14.80 22.58
CA ASP A 515 -45.29 -14.83 22.54
C ASP A 515 -45.98 -13.98 23.62
N SER A 516 -45.23 -13.20 24.44
CA SER A 516 -45.77 -12.51 25.60
C SER A 516 -45.69 -10.99 25.50
N SER A 517 -46.86 -10.36 25.41
CA SER A 517 -47.06 -8.91 25.43
C SER A 517 -46.42 -8.20 26.63
N ASN A 518 -46.21 -8.90 27.75
CA ASN A 518 -45.57 -8.37 28.96
C ASN A 518 -44.10 -7.97 28.71
N TRP A 519 -43.33 -8.76 27.97
CA TRP A 519 -41.92 -8.44 27.70
C TRP A 519 -41.78 -7.24 26.75
N LEU A 520 -42.64 -7.14 25.74
CA LEU A 520 -42.73 -5.97 24.85
C LEU A 520 -43.10 -4.69 25.62
N GLN A 521 -44.06 -4.75 26.55
CA GLN A 521 -44.39 -3.62 27.42
C GLN A 521 -43.23 -3.22 28.33
N GLN A 522 -42.52 -4.20 28.93
CA GLN A 522 -41.34 -3.93 29.75
C GLN A 522 -40.18 -3.30 28.95
N ALA A 523 -39.99 -3.73 27.70
CA ALA A 523 -38.99 -3.17 26.79
C ALA A 523 -39.32 -1.72 26.43
N SER A 524 -40.54 -1.44 25.95
CA SER A 524 -41.00 -0.07 25.62
C SER A 524 -40.84 0.87 26.82
N ALA A 525 -41.35 0.47 27.99
CA ALA A 525 -41.25 1.26 29.21
C ALA A 525 -39.79 1.47 29.68
N ALA A 526 -38.85 0.56 29.38
CA ALA A 526 -37.44 0.76 29.68
C ALA A 526 -36.78 1.76 28.70
N ILE A 527 -37.09 1.66 27.41
CA ILE A 527 -36.60 2.56 26.36
C ILE A 527 -37.10 4.00 26.63
N GLU A 528 -38.40 4.18 26.82
CA GLU A 528 -39.03 5.48 27.10
C GLU A 528 -38.41 6.18 28.32
N ARG A 529 -38.25 5.45 29.44
CA ARG A 529 -37.61 5.98 30.64
C ARG A 529 -36.17 6.44 30.38
N ARG A 530 -35.39 5.69 29.58
CA ARG A 530 -34.01 6.11 29.24
C ARG A 530 -33.98 7.30 28.30
N VAL A 531 -34.83 7.33 27.26
CA VAL A 531 -34.92 8.45 26.32
C VAL A 531 -35.28 9.74 27.07
N ALA A 532 -36.25 9.70 27.98
CA ALA A 532 -36.61 10.83 28.83
C ALA A 532 -35.42 11.31 29.70
N LEU A 533 -34.67 10.38 30.30
CA LEU A 533 -33.49 10.70 31.10
C LEU A 533 -32.36 11.34 30.27
N VAL A 534 -32.06 10.80 29.08
CA VAL A 534 -31.02 11.35 28.19
C VAL A 534 -31.41 12.75 27.70
N ARG A 535 -32.68 12.96 27.31
CA ARG A 535 -33.22 14.29 26.98
C ARG A 535 -33.07 15.28 28.13
N GLN A 536 -33.28 14.85 29.38
CA GLN A 536 -33.09 15.72 30.54
C GLN A 536 -31.60 16.04 30.77
N GLN A 537 -30.72 15.04 30.70
CA GLN A 537 -29.28 15.23 30.86
C GLN A 537 -28.70 16.20 29.82
N GLU A 538 -29.16 16.15 28.58
CA GLU A 538 -28.70 17.06 27.52
C GLU A 538 -29.26 18.49 27.73
N LYS A 539 -30.51 18.65 28.17
CA LYS A 539 -31.03 19.97 28.62
C LYS A 539 -30.20 20.56 29.75
N ASP A 540 -29.88 19.76 30.77
CA ASP A 540 -29.06 20.18 31.92
C ASP A 540 -27.61 20.51 31.50
N ARG A 541 -27.09 19.84 30.47
CA ARG A 541 -25.77 20.11 29.88
C ARG A 541 -25.76 21.44 29.13
N ILE A 542 -26.78 21.72 28.33
CA ILE A 542 -26.98 23.01 27.64
C ILE A 542 -27.16 24.14 28.67
N HIS A 543 -27.99 23.95 29.70
CA HIS A 543 -28.18 24.95 30.75
C HIS A 543 -26.87 25.25 31.51
N ARG A 544 -26.06 24.22 31.81
CA ARG A 544 -24.75 24.40 32.46
C ARG A 544 -23.71 25.06 31.55
N SER A 545 -23.74 24.85 30.24
CA SER A 545 -22.83 25.53 29.31
C SER A 545 -23.18 27.01 29.18
N LEU A 546 -24.47 27.36 29.08
CA LEU A 546 -24.96 28.74 29.09
C LEU A 546 -24.65 29.45 30.41
N GLY A 547 -24.84 28.78 31.55
CA GLY A 547 -24.50 29.32 32.88
C GLY A 547 -22.99 29.58 33.07
N ARG A 548 -22.12 28.69 32.58
CA ARG A 548 -20.66 28.91 32.58
C ARG A 548 -20.25 30.05 31.65
N ALA A 549 -20.88 30.20 30.49
CA ALA A 549 -20.64 31.32 29.59
C ALA A 549 -21.03 32.67 30.23
N ALA A 550 -22.15 32.72 30.96
CA ALA A 550 -22.57 33.90 31.71
C ALA A 550 -21.61 34.26 32.86
N ALA A 551 -21.06 33.26 33.55
CA ALA A 551 -20.10 33.45 34.65
C ALA A 551 -18.68 33.86 34.20
N ALA A 552 -18.33 33.67 32.92
CA ALA A 552 -17.02 33.99 32.38
C ALA A 552 -16.85 35.48 31.99
N VAL A 553 -17.88 36.31 32.14
CA VAL A 553 -17.84 37.75 31.84
C VAL A 553 -17.34 38.53 33.08
N PRO A 554 -16.17 39.21 33.04
CA PRO A 554 -15.64 39.89 34.22
C PRO A 554 -16.44 41.16 34.58
N ALA A 555 -16.84 41.28 35.84
CA ALA A 555 -17.57 42.43 36.35
C ALA A 555 -16.66 43.68 36.49
N LYS A 556 -16.59 44.52 35.45
CA LYS A 556 -16.04 45.89 35.52
C LYS A 556 -17.08 46.96 35.13
N ARG A 557 -18.12 47.12 35.95
CA ARG A 557 -18.87 48.40 36.03
C ARG A 557 -19.67 48.57 37.34
N LYS A 558 -18.95 48.78 38.45
CA LYS A 558 -19.48 49.42 39.67
C LYS A 558 -18.44 50.35 40.30
N ARG A 559 -18.25 51.52 39.68
CA ARG A 559 -17.87 52.78 40.32
C ARG A 559 -18.06 53.92 39.31
N ILE A 560 -18.42 55.09 39.84
CA ILE A 560 -18.96 56.30 39.19
C ILE A 560 -20.50 56.26 39.11
N HIS A 561 -21.10 56.70 40.22
CA HIS A 561 -22.45 57.29 40.25
C HIS A 561 -22.38 58.59 41.06
N SER A 562 -21.57 59.52 40.55
CA SER A 562 -21.44 60.91 40.97
C SER A 562 -20.58 61.61 39.90
N GLU A 563 -20.97 62.72 39.29
CA GLU A 563 -22.29 63.34 39.16
C GLU A 563 -22.99 62.77 37.89
N GLN A 564 -24.32 62.77 37.70
CA GLN A 564 -25.17 63.95 37.46
C GLN A 564 -26.62 63.62 37.86
N GLN A 565 -27.00 63.99 39.09
CA GLN A 565 -28.36 64.47 39.32
C GLN A 565 -28.37 65.93 38.88
N GLU A 566 -28.99 66.23 37.73
CA GLU A 566 -29.64 67.52 37.38
C GLU A 566 -30.11 67.53 35.92
N ALA A 567 -31.08 66.65 35.62
CA ALA A 567 -31.92 66.72 34.43
C ALA A 567 -33.26 65.99 34.70
N PHE A 568 -33.92 66.37 35.80
CA PHE A 568 -35.23 65.84 36.19
C PHE A 568 -36.32 66.88 35.87
N ALA A 569 -36.62 67.04 34.59
CA ALA A 569 -37.77 67.76 34.06
C ALA A 569 -38.11 67.22 32.66
N ASP A 570 -39.36 67.33 32.24
CA ASP A 570 -39.85 67.08 30.88
C ASP A 570 -39.78 65.63 30.32
N ALA A 571 -40.30 64.67 31.09
CA ALA A 571 -40.97 63.48 30.54
C ALA A 571 -42.00 62.85 31.51
N SER A 572 -42.74 63.68 32.25
CA SER A 572 -43.90 63.19 33.01
C SER A 572 -45.10 62.92 32.08
N ALA A 573 -45.93 61.93 32.44
CA ALA A 573 -47.24 61.63 31.88
C ALA A 573 -47.32 61.19 30.39
N MET A 574 -47.29 59.87 30.15
CA MET A 574 -48.51 59.08 29.87
C MET A 574 -48.19 57.63 29.40
N SER A 575 -48.22 56.67 30.33
CA SER A 575 -48.72 55.29 30.09
C SER A 575 -48.78 54.45 31.38
N SER A 576 -49.48 54.99 32.38
CA SER A 576 -50.51 54.18 33.04
C SER A 576 -51.66 54.01 32.02
N GLN A 577 -52.36 52.89 31.87
CA GLN A 577 -52.50 51.76 32.79
C GLN A 577 -53.31 50.61 32.12
N TYR A 578 -53.24 49.41 32.71
CA TYR A 578 -54.27 48.34 32.70
C TYR A 578 -54.57 47.45 31.46
N LEU A 579 -54.23 46.16 31.68
CA LEU A 579 -55.12 44.96 31.66
C LEU A 579 -55.57 44.27 30.36
N ASN A 580 -55.28 42.95 30.38
CA ASN A 580 -56.11 41.81 29.97
C ASN A 580 -56.48 41.58 28.48
N GLY A 581 -56.48 40.28 28.11
CA GLY A 581 -57.17 39.78 26.91
C GLY A 581 -56.53 38.52 26.33
N GLU A 582 -57.19 37.37 26.48
CA GLU A 582 -56.79 36.10 25.84
C GLU A 582 -57.37 35.97 24.41
N HIS A 583 -57.00 34.85 23.74
CA HIS A 583 -57.68 34.18 22.63
C HIS A 583 -57.46 34.61 21.15
N ALA A 584 -56.82 33.67 20.44
CA ALA A 584 -57.34 32.94 19.27
C ALA A 584 -57.69 33.63 17.93
N LEU A 585 -56.95 33.18 16.90
CA LEU A 585 -57.40 32.78 15.54
C LEU A 585 -57.74 33.82 14.44
N THR A 586 -57.31 33.42 13.23
CA THR A 586 -57.84 33.67 11.87
C THR A 586 -57.64 35.00 11.10
N SER A 587 -56.89 34.86 9.98
CA SER A 587 -57.23 35.28 8.60
C SER A 587 -57.09 36.75 8.12
N GLY A 588 -56.85 36.91 6.81
CA GLY A 588 -56.84 38.19 6.05
C GLY A 588 -55.51 38.95 6.12
N GLN A 589 -54.52 38.78 5.23
CA GLN A 589 -54.47 39.13 3.79
C GLN A 589 -54.95 40.55 3.44
N SER A 590 -54.09 41.26 2.68
CA SER A 590 -54.32 42.45 1.81
C SER A 590 -53.75 43.80 2.36
N VAL A 591 -53.19 44.74 1.57
CA VAL A 591 -52.59 44.77 0.20
C VAL A 591 -51.99 46.18 -0.03
N GLU A 592 -50.87 46.32 -0.77
CA GLU A 592 -50.40 47.57 -1.44
C GLU A 592 -50.07 48.84 -0.58
N LYS A 593 -49.39 49.91 -1.04
CA LYS A 593 -48.45 50.25 -2.16
C LYS A 593 -47.59 51.44 -1.67
N GLN A 594 -46.27 51.42 -1.81
CA GLN A 594 -45.45 52.10 -2.85
C GLN A 594 -45.48 53.65 -2.95
N ASN A 595 -44.29 54.16 -3.34
CA ASN A 595 -43.93 55.54 -3.74
C ASN A 595 -43.71 56.54 -2.58
N SER A 596 -42.76 57.50 -2.64
CA SER A 596 -42.05 58.04 -3.82
C SER A 596 -40.58 58.44 -3.55
N SER A 597 -39.85 58.62 -4.66
CA SER A 597 -38.69 59.49 -4.93
C SER A 597 -38.71 60.90 -4.24
N GLN A 598 -37.66 61.73 -4.21
CA GLN A 598 -36.66 62.00 -5.28
C GLN A 598 -35.46 62.89 -4.82
N ALA A 599 -34.25 62.56 -5.28
CA ALA A 599 -33.13 63.40 -5.78
C ALA A 599 -32.61 64.72 -5.12
N ARG A 600 -31.26 64.83 -5.12
CA ARG A 600 -30.40 66.02 -5.45
C ARG A 600 -30.32 67.17 -4.39
N THR A 601 -29.22 67.98 -4.27
CA THR A 601 -28.04 68.24 -5.14
C THR A 601 -26.81 68.83 -4.39
N THR A 602 -25.61 68.74 -5.01
CA THR A 602 -24.42 69.67 -5.00
C THR A 602 -23.60 70.03 -3.72
N ARG A 603 -22.30 69.63 -3.73
CA ARG A 603 -21.02 70.41 -3.89
C ARG A 603 -20.91 71.87 -3.32
N PRO A 604 -19.70 72.45 -3.03
CA PRO A 604 -18.35 72.20 -3.62
C PRO A 604 -17.12 72.24 -2.63
N SER A 605 -15.90 71.72 -2.98
CA SER A 605 -14.66 72.40 -3.47
C SER A 605 -13.52 72.73 -2.46
N GLY A 606 -12.25 72.56 -2.90
CA GLY A 606 -10.98 73.03 -2.29
C GLY A 606 -9.94 71.90 -2.10
N SER A 607 -8.99 71.64 -3.02
CA SER A 607 -7.66 72.31 -3.25
C SER A 607 -6.68 72.16 -2.06
N ALA A 608 -5.38 71.85 -2.18
CA ALA A 608 -4.42 71.59 -3.28
C ALA A 608 -3.24 70.75 -2.69
N GLY A 609 -2.26 70.19 -3.41
CA GLY A 609 -1.96 70.09 -4.86
C GLY A 609 -0.47 69.71 -5.09
N ARG A 610 -0.10 69.37 -6.35
CA ARG A 610 1.29 69.17 -6.88
C ARG A 610 2.13 68.02 -6.30
N SER A 611 3.07 67.38 -7.03
CA SER A 611 3.50 67.57 -8.43
C SER A 611 4.10 66.27 -9.02
N GLU A 612 3.92 66.07 -10.33
CA GLU A 612 4.90 65.55 -11.34
C GLU A 612 5.61 64.17 -11.13
N ALA A 613 5.90 63.37 -12.17
CA ALA A 613 5.67 63.52 -13.62
C ALA A 613 5.87 62.19 -14.39
N LEU A 614 5.14 62.05 -15.52
CA LEU A 614 5.52 61.49 -16.85
C LEU A 614 6.22 60.10 -16.91
N GLY A 615 5.90 59.16 -17.81
CA GLY A 615 5.03 59.03 -19.00
C GLY A 615 5.43 57.70 -19.71
N ALA A 616 4.85 57.15 -20.78
CA ALA A 616 3.71 57.45 -21.66
C ALA A 616 3.28 56.09 -22.29
N MET A 617 1.99 55.75 -22.42
CA MET A 617 1.13 55.99 -23.62
C MET A 617 1.29 54.95 -24.77
N GLU A 618 0.35 53.99 -24.80
CA GLU A 618 -0.38 53.47 -26.00
C GLU A 618 0.31 52.51 -27.01
N ALA A 619 -0.37 51.57 -27.71
CA ALA A 619 -1.80 51.18 -27.77
C ALA A 619 -2.06 49.68 -28.06
N ARG A 620 -3.12 49.16 -27.41
CA ARG A 620 -4.16 48.18 -27.85
C ARG A 620 -3.88 47.16 -28.97
N HIS A 621 -4.12 45.88 -28.64
CA HIS A 621 -4.94 44.99 -29.47
C HIS A 621 -5.72 43.98 -28.59
N ASP A 622 -7.01 43.77 -28.87
CA ASP A 622 -7.88 42.86 -28.11
C ASP A 622 -7.65 41.39 -28.49
N THR A 623 -7.63 40.49 -27.51
CA THR A 623 -8.23 39.14 -27.60
C THR A 623 -8.43 38.55 -26.19
N LYS A 624 -9.54 37.84 -25.98
CA LYS A 624 -9.91 37.28 -24.66
C LYS A 624 -9.07 36.05 -24.32
N SER A 625 -8.37 36.10 -23.19
CA SER A 625 -7.95 34.91 -22.45
C SER A 625 -8.14 35.13 -20.95
N SER A 626 -9.01 34.32 -20.35
CA SER A 626 -9.26 34.35 -18.91
C SER A 626 -8.15 33.58 -18.19
N ALA A 627 -7.00 34.23 -17.98
CA ALA A 627 -5.92 33.68 -17.17
C ALA A 627 -6.43 33.42 -15.74
N MET A 628 -6.46 32.16 -15.32
CA MET A 628 -6.75 31.76 -13.94
C MET A 628 -5.59 32.23 -13.05
N THR A 629 -5.68 33.44 -12.49
CA THR A 629 -4.72 33.92 -11.50
C THR A 629 -4.83 33.09 -10.24
N TRP A 630 -3.75 32.42 -9.87
CA TRP A 630 -3.61 31.76 -8.58
C TRP A 630 -3.78 32.81 -7.46
N TYR A 631 -4.56 32.47 -6.43
CA TYR A 631 -4.77 33.33 -5.27
C TYR A 631 -3.90 32.85 -4.11
N ASN A 632 -3.23 33.77 -3.42
CA ASN A 632 -2.45 33.44 -2.24
C ASN A 632 -3.34 33.52 -0.99
N ASP A 633 -3.92 32.38 -0.61
CA ASP A 633 -4.84 32.27 0.53
C ASP A 633 -4.24 32.70 1.88
N GLN A 634 -2.91 32.78 2.00
CA GLN A 634 -2.23 33.16 3.26
C GLN A 634 -2.50 34.61 3.69
N CYS A 635 -2.85 35.50 2.75
CA CYS A 635 -3.12 36.92 3.02
C CYS A 635 -4.63 37.28 3.00
N THR A 636 -5.53 36.29 3.15
CA THR A 636 -6.99 36.51 3.10
C THR A 636 -7.67 36.42 4.47
N VAL A 637 -8.65 37.28 4.69
CA VAL A 637 -9.47 37.39 5.91
C VAL A 637 -10.93 37.06 5.59
N TYR A 638 -11.58 36.30 6.46
CA TYR A 638 -13.00 35.97 6.40
C TYR A 638 -13.79 36.83 7.40
N VAL A 639 -14.80 37.56 6.91
CA VAL A 639 -15.68 38.41 7.71
C VAL A 639 -17.09 37.83 7.69
N SER A 640 -17.68 37.65 8.88
CA SER A 640 -19.00 37.05 9.07
C SER A 640 -19.85 37.83 10.08
N GLN A 641 -21.12 37.45 10.22
CA GLN A 641 -22.14 38.18 11.00
C GLN A 641 -22.47 39.59 10.45
N LEU A 642 -22.29 39.79 9.14
CA LEU A 642 -22.75 40.99 8.43
C LEU A 642 -24.28 41.01 8.33
N ASP A 643 -24.88 42.21 8.30
CA ASP A 643 -26.32 42.32 8.03
C ASP A 643 -26.62 42.02 6.55
N LYS A 644 -27.85 41.58 6.27
CA LYS A 644 -28.34 41.33 4.91
C LYS A 644 -28.30 42.58 4.01
N HIS A 645 -28.29 43.78 4.60
CA HIS A 645 -28.21 45.05 3.88
C HIS A 645 -26.80 45.64 3.78
N THR A 646 -25.77 45.01 4.37
CA THR A 646 -24.38 45.49 4.31
C THR A 646 -23.87 45.49 2.88
N THR A 647 -23.37 46.63 2.40
CA THR A 647 -22.80 46.77 1.04
C THR A 647 -21.28 46.58 1.03
N ALA A 648 -20.71 46.31 -0.14
CA ALA A 648 -19.25 46.24 -0.30
C ALA A 648 -18.56 47.60 0.00
N GLU A 649 -19.25 48.71 -0.23
CA GLU A 649 -18.76 50.07 0.06
C GLU A 649 -18.63 50.33 1.56
N GLU A 650 -19.57 49.83 2.38
CA GLU A 650 -19.49 49.92 3.85
C GLU A 650 -18.33 49.09 4.41
N LEU A 651 -18.07 47.90 3.84
CA LEU A 651 -16.89 47.12 4.17
C LEU A 651 -15.60 47.82 3.75
N ALA A 652 -15.58 48.48 2.59
CA ALA A 652 -14.45 49.31 2.16
C ALA A 652 -14.23 50.51 3.09
N ALA A 653 -15.27 51.09 3.69
CA ALA A 653 -15.13 52.17 4.68
C ALA A 653 -14.50 51.70 6.00
N VAL A 654 -14.74 50.45 6.42
CA VAL A 654 -14.15 49.85 7.63
C VAL A 654 -12.73 49.35 7.38
N PHE A 655 -12.51 48.57 6.32
CA PHE A 655 -11.24 47.89 6.05
C PHE A 655 -10.31 48.66 5.09
N GLY A 656 -10.80 49.59 4.28
CA GLY A 656 -10.00 50.43 3.38
C GLY A 656 -9.26 51.59 4.05
N ARG A 657 -9.40 51.76 5.38
CA ARG A 657 -8.48 52.57 6.19
C ARG A 657 -7.19 51.84 6.55
N LEU A 658 -7.12 50.53 6.31
CA LEU A 658 -5.92 49.74 6.47
C LEU A 658 -5.06 49.86 5.20
N PRO A 659 -3.73 49.97 5.31
CA PRO A 659 -2.86 49.78 4.16
C PRO A 659 -3.05 48.37 3.59
N ASP A 660 -2.62 48.18 2.34
CA ASP A 660 -2.49 46.86 1.70
C ASP A 660 -3.79 46.12 1.35
N LEU A 661 -4.95 46.80 1.30
CA LEU A 661 -6.21 46.20 0.81
C LEU A 661 -6.14 45.91 -0.71
N LYS A 662 -6.32 44.65 -1.12
CA LYS A 662 -6.28 44.22 -2.53
C LYS A 662 -7.67 44.02 -3.15
N GLU A 663 -8.56 43.29 -2.47
CA GLU A 663 -9.90 42.98 -2.99
C GLU A 663 -10.90 42.65 -1.85
N ILE A 664 -12.18 43.02 -2.02
CA ILE A 664 -13.29 42.64 -1.13
C ILE A 664 -14.34 41.86 -1.93
N ARG A 665 -14.53 40.58 -1.59
CA ARG A 665 -15.52 39.67 -2.21
C ARG A 665 -16.67 39.40 -1.24
N LEU A 666 -17.74 40.21 -1.32
CA LEU A 666 -18.98 39.99 -0.57
C LEU A 666 -19.80 38.84 -1.19
N LYS A 667 -20.31 37.93 -0.36
CA LYS A 667 -21.19 36.81 -0.76
C LYS A 667 -22.37 36.69 0.20
N HIS A 668 -23.53 36.35 -0.36
CA HIS A 668 -24.73 36.01 0.40
C HIS A 668 -24.92 34.49 0.41
N THR A 669 -25.44 33.95 1.52
CA THR A 669 -25.86 32.54 1.59
C THR A 669 -27.02 32.29 0.61
N LYS A 670 -27.16 31.05 0.09
CA LYS A 670 -28.21 30.68 -0.88
C LYS A 670 -29.64 31.06 -0.43
N ASP A 671 -29.88 31.06 0.88
CA ASP A 671 -31.18 31.39 1.49
C ASP A 671 -31.35 32.89 1.79
N GLY A 672 -30.43 33.75 1.34
CA GLY A 672 -30.46 35.21 1.52
C GLY A 672 -30.30 35.73 2.95
N SER A 673 -30.36 34.85 3.96
CA SER A 673 -30.49 35.20 5.38
C SER A 673 -29.20 35.67 6.06
N ARG A 674 -28.03 35.49 5.43
CA ARG A 674 -26.71 35.82 5.98
C ARG A 674 -25.76 36.31 4.88
N ALA A 675 -24.98 37.33 5.20
CA ALA A 675 -23.88 37.82 4.36
C ALA A 675 -22.52 37.53 5.01
N PHE A 676 -21.51 37.29 4.18
CA PHE A 676 -20.11 37.11 4.59
C PHE A 676 -19.18 37.61 3.49
N ALA A 677 -17.98 38.07 3.84
CA ALA A 677 -17.02 38.60 2.88
C ALA A 677 -15.65 37.93 3.03
N TYR A 678 -14.94 37.80 1.91
CA TYR A 678 -13.50 37.53 1.91
C TYR A 678 -12.77 38.82 1.54
N ILE A 679 -11.74 39.17 2.29
CA ILE A 679 -10.94 40.37 2.09
C ILE A 679 -9.48 39.94 1.90
N GLU A 680 -8.94 40.18 0.72
CA GLU A 680 -7.56 39.85 0.35
C GLU A 680 -6.67 41.08 0.58
N PHE A 681 -5.53 40.90 1.26
CA PHE A 681 -4.52 41.92 1.47
C PHE A 681 -3.22 41.57 0.72
N THR A 682 -2.41 42.56 0.38
CA THR A 682 -1.06 42.34 -0.20
C THR A 682 -0.01 41.99 0.86
N SER A 683 -0.23 42.33 2.14
CA SER A 683 0.70 42.06 3.24
C SER A 683 0.04 41.35 4.43
N GLU A 684 0.85 40.60 5.21
CA GLU A 684 0.39 40.00 6.47
C GLU A 684 0.09 41.06 7.55
N GLN A 685 0.69 42.25 7.46
CA GLN A 685 0.39 43.37 8.36
C GLN A 685 -1.06 43.86 8.18
N GLY A 686 -1.55 43.94 6.93
CA GLY A 686 -2.96 44.23 6.62
C GLY A 686 -3.91 43.20 7.23
N VAL A 687 -3.58 41.90 7.12
CA VAL A 687 -4.33 40.80 7.78
C VAL A 687 -4.37 40.97 9.30
N GLN A 688 -3.23 41.30 9.91
CA GLN A 688 -3.12 41.42 11.37
C GLN A 688 -3.89 42.64 11.90
N ALA A 689 -3.89 43.75 11.16
CA ALA A 689 -4.71 44.92 11.47
C ALA A 689 -6.21 44.67 11.24
N ALA A 690 -6.60 43.91 10.22
CA ALA A 690 -7.99 43.52 10.00
C ALA A 690 -8.54 42.64 11.13
N LEU A 691 -7.73 41.72 11.68
CA LEU A 691 -8.10 40.92 12.86
C LEU A 691 -8.35 41.79 14.10
N ALA A 692 -7.65 42.92 14.26
CA ALA A 692 -7.90 43.86 15.34
C ALA A 692 -9.27 44.58 15.25
N ALA A 693 -9.93 44.55 14.08
CA ALA A 693 -11.29 45.04 13.90
C ALA A 693 -12.39 44.01 14.28
N HIS A 694 -12.00 42.81 14.75
CA HIS A 694 -12.95 41.80 15.25
C HIS A 694 -13.80 42.35 16.39
N GLY A 695 -15.13 42.23 16.27
CA GLY A 695 -16.08 42.70 17.28
C GLY A 695 -16.50 44.17 17.15
N SER A 696 -16.05 44.89 16.11
CA SER A 696 -16.55 46.23 15.80
C SER A 696 -18.03 46.21 15.38
N GLU A 697 -18.76 47.27 15.69
CA GLU A 697 -20.22 47.36 15.47
C GLU A 697 -20.55 48.00 14.12
N LEU A 698 -21.27 47.26 13.27
CA LEU A 698 -21.79 47.71 11.98
C LEU A 698 -23.28 47.35 11.90
N HIS A 699 -24.14 48.34 11.62
CA HIS A 699 -25.61 48.22 11.69
C HIS A 699 -26.14 47.60 13.00
N GLY A 700 -25.53 47.94 14.13
CA GLY A 700 -25.94 47.44 15.45
C GLY A 700 -25.60 45.97 15.72
N ARG A 701 -24.77 45.33 14.88
CA ARG A 701 -24.25 43.98 15.09
C ARG A 701 -22.72 43.98 15.11
N LYS A 702 -22.14 43.11 15.92
CA LYS A 702 -20.68 42.93 16.00
C LYS A 702 -20.21 42.04 14.87
N ILE A 703 -19.27 42.52 14.05
CA ILE A 703 -18.72 41.75 12.94
C ILE A 703 -17.65 40.77 13.45
N SER A 704 -17.64 39.55 12.92
CA SER A 704 -16.68 38.52 13.29
C SER A 704 -15.64 38.36 12.18
N VAL A 705 -14.42 38.84 12.46
CA VAL A 705 -13.27 38.83 11.54
C VAL A 705 -12.31 37.72 11.93
N LEU A 706 -11.98 36.81 11.02
CA LEU A 706 -11.10 35.65 11.26
C LEU A 706 -10.11 35.50 10.10
N ARG A 707 -8.92 34.93 10.32
CA ARG A 707 -8.06 34.53 9.19
C ARG A 707 -8.82 33.54 8.32
N SER A 708 -8.77 33.71 7.00
CA SER A 708 -9.37 32.76 6.08
C SER A 708 -8.70 31.41 6.32
N LYS A 709 -9.52 30.41 6.64
CA LYS A 709 -9.10 29.01 6.56
C LYS A 709 -9.58 28.54 5.21
N PRO A 710 -8.71 28.44 4.18
CA PRO A 710 -9.10 27.69 3.00
C PRO A 710 -9.51 26.28 3.46
N PRO A 711 -10.45 25.61 2.76
CA PRO A 711 -10.65 24.19 3.01
C PRO A 711 -9.27 23.53 2.88
N LYS A 712 -8.84 22.83 3.94
CA LYS A 712 -7.65 21.98 3.83
C LYS A 712 -7.82 21.16 2.57
N ALA A 713 -6.83 21.18 1.67
CA ALA A 713 -6.84 20.33 0.49
C ALA A 713 -7.12 18.90 0.99
N ALA A 714 -8.32 18.42 0.71
CA ALA A 714 -8.80 17.19 1.32
C ALA A 714 -8.09 16.06 0.59
N SER A 715 -7.15 15.43 1.28
CA SER A 715 -6.69 14.08 0.98
C SER A 715 -7.93 13.21 0.77
N THR A 716 -8.22 12.88 -0.49
CA THR A 716 -9.47 12.24 -0.90
C THR A 716 -9.48 10.77 -0.48
N ALA A 717 -9.99 10.53 0.72
CA ALA A 717 -10.55 9.23 1.08
C ALA A 717 -12.08 9.32 1.03
N VAL A 718 -12.66 8.55 0.11
CA VAL A 718 -14.05 8.07 -0.03
C VAL A 718 -15.08 8.67 0.94
N GLY A 719 -16.08 9.36 0.39
CA GLY A 719 -17.28 9.75 1.12
C GLY A 719 -18.34 8.64 1.16
N SER A 720 -19.14 8.62 2.23
CA SER A 720 -20.46 7.98 2.25
C SER A 720 -21.53 9.00 2.67
N ALA A 721 -22.60 9.09 1.89
CA ALA A 721 -23.76 9.94 2.15
C ALA A 721 -24.98 9.09 2.56
N SER A 722 -25.99 9.70 3.18
CA SER A 722 -27.17 8.98 3.68
C SER A 722 -28.50 9.60 3.24
N ALA A 723 -29.34 8.76 2.61
CA ALA A 723 -30.79 8.88 2.36
C ALA A 723 -31.28 10.06 1.47
N LEU A 724 -32.30 9.95 0.61
CA LEU A 724 -33.29 8.89 0.28
C LEU A 724 -33.34 8.72 -1.30
N GLN A 725 -34.21 7.96 -1.99
CA GLN A 725 -35.35 7.09 -1.64
C GLN A 725 -35.67 6.07 -2.77
N ALA A 726 -36.01 4.82 -2.41
CA ALA A 726 -36.71 3.78 -3.21
C ALA A 726 -36.04 3.22 -4.51
N PRO A 727 -36.41 1.98 -4.97
CA PRO A 727 -37.09 0.87 -4.29
C PRO A 727 -36.19 -0.38 -4.08
N ARG A 728 -36.73 -1.42 -3.42
CA ARG A 728 -36.03 -2.68 -3.09
C ARG A 728 -35.83 -3.60 -4.31
N LEU A 729 -34.66 -4.22 -4.45
CA LEU A 729 -34.49 -5.52 -5.14
C LEU A 729 -33.45 -6.42 -4.45
N HIS A 730 -33.49 -7.71 -4.80
CA HIS A 730 -32.97 -8.84 -4.00
C HIS A 730 -31.47 -9.15 -4.13
N ARG A 731 -30.89 -9.53 -2.98
CA ARG A 731 -29.94 -10.64 -2.75
C ARG A 731 -29.53 -11.50 -3.97
N GLY A 732 -28.27 -11.40 -4.36
CA GLY A 732 -27.53 -12.45 -5.09
C GLY A 732 -26.83 -11.99 -6.36
N PHE A 733 -25.49 -11.97 -6.32
CA PHE A 733 -24.62 -12.01 -7.51
C PHE A 733 -23.27 -12.65 -7.15
N SER A 734 -23.30 -13.99 -7.15
CA SER A 734 -22.22 -14.76 -7.74
C SER A 734 -22.39 -14.69 -9.26
N ALA A 735 -21.34 -15.01 -10.01
CA ALA A 735 -21.27 -15.06 -11.48
C ALA A 735 -21.15 -13.72 -12.24
N MET A 736 -19.92 -13.35 -12.63
CA MET A 736 -19.66 -12.78 -13.95
C MET A 736 -18.20 -12.97 -14.41
N TYR A 737 -17.79 -14.24 -14.57
CA TYR A 737 -16.86 -14.63 -15.62
C TYR A 737 -17.64 -15.46 -16.64
N GLY A 738 -17.41 -15.23 -17.93
CA GLY A 738 -18.24 -15.79 -18.99
C GLY A 738 -18.13 -17.31 -19.11
N SER A 739 -19.27 -17.99 -19.15
CA SER A 739 -19.32 -19.40 -19.59
C SER A 739 -18.97 -19.48 -21.08
N ALA A 740 -18.10 -20.42 -21.44
CA ALA A 740 -18.03 -20.89 -22.81
C ALA A 740 -19.39 -21.51 -23.23
N PRO A 741 -19.79 -21.42 -24.52
CA PRO A 741 -21.00 -22.07 -24.99
C PRO A 741 -20.80 -23.59 -25.12
N ALA A 742 -21.67 -24.37 -24.47
CA ALA A 742 -21.76 -25.80 -24.70
C ALA A 742 -22.43 -26.10 -26.06
N PRO A 743 -22.07 -27.20 -26.76
CA PRO A 743 -22.54 -27.45 -28.11
C PRO A 743 -24.01 -27.88 -28.15
N ALA A 744 -24.74 -27.38 -29.14
CA ALA A 744 -26.11 -27.80 -29.42
C ALA A 744 -26.13 -29.21 -30.03
N GLN A 745 -26.98 -30.08 -29.49
CA GLN A 745 -27.24 -31.41 -30.06
C GLN A 745 -28.17 -31.31 -31.27
N GLN A 746 -27.74 -31.87 -32.41
CA GLN A 746 -28.60 -32.29 -33.51
C GLN A 746 -28.13 -33.68 -34.02
N PRO A 747 -28.99 -34.45 -34.71
CA PRO A 747 -29.21 -35.85 -34.34
C PRO A 747 -28.22 -36.86 -34.92
N ALA A 748 -28.05 -37.96 -34.18
CA ALA A 748 -27.29 -39.12 -34.61
C ALA A 748 -27.95 -39.83 -35.81
N MET A 749 -27.21 -39.98 -36.91
CA MET A 749 -27.58 -40.89 -37.99
C MET A 749 -27.10 -42.31 -37.63
N ARG A 750 -28.03 -43.27 -37.56
CA ARG A 750 -27.72 -44.70 -37.43
C ARG A 750 -26.96 -45.20 -38.64
N LEU A 751 -25.84 -45.90 -38.42
CA LEU A 751 -25.44 -47.03 -39.25
C LEU A 751 -25.14 -48.23 -38.35
N THR A 752 -25.99 -49.23 -38.44
CA THR A 752 -25.87 -50.55 -37.81
C THR A 752 -24.93 -51.43 -38.61
N ILE A 753 -24.03 -52.15 -37.94
CA ILE A 753 -23.50 -53.41 -38.45
C ILE A 753 -23.57 -54.43 -37.31
N ASP A 754 -24.19 -55.57 -37.59
CA ASP A 754 -24.55 -56.60 -36.62
C ASP A 754 -23.36 -57.46 -36.18
N ALA A 755 -23.51 -58.08 -35.01
CA ALA A 755 -22.67 -59.18 -34.58
C ALA A 755 -23.19 -60.52 -35.10
N GLN A 756 -22.33 -61.39 -35.62
CA GLN A 756 -22.58 -62.84 -35.66
C GLN A 756 -21.31 -63.69 -35.81
N ASN A 757 -21.16 -64.64 -34.87
CA ASN A 757 -20.52 -65.97 -34.98
C ASN A 757 -19.01 -66.12 -35.27
N GLY A 758 -18.32 -66.98 -34.48
CA GLY A 758 -17.10 -67.65 -34.95
C GLY A 758 -16.00 -68.02 -33.93
N MET A 759 -16.27 -68.90 -32.96
CA MET A 759 -15.25 -69.85 -32.45
C MET A 759 -15.03 -70.96 -33.53
N PRO A 760 -13.89 -71.72 -33.58
CA PRO A 760 -13.10 -72.17 -32.42
C PRO A 760 -11.56 -72.40 -32.63
N ALA A 761 -10.94 -72.96 -31.58
CA ALA A 761 -9.86 -73.97 -31.58
C ALA A 761 -8.37 -73.59 -31.86
N GLU A 762 -7.57 -73.79 -30.79
CA GLU A 762 -6.16 -74.22 -30.78
C GLU A 762 -5.95 -75.58 -31.51
N PRO A 763 -4.73 -75.99 -31.96
CA PRO A 763 -3.64 -76.37 -31.02
C PRO A 763 -2.15 -76.34 -31.49
N GLY A 764 -1.24 -76.20 -30.51
CA GLY A 764 0.12 -76.81 -30.51
C GLY A 764 1.21 -76.22 -31.44
N ALA A 765 2.52 -76.48 -31.25
CA ALA A 765 3.21 -77.12 -30.13
C ALA A 765 4.75 -76.85 -30.15
N THR A 766 5.39 -76.91 -28.98
CA THR A 766 6.78 -77.38 -28.70
C THR A 766 8.05 -76.67 -29.24
N THR A 767 9.00 -76.49 -28.31
CA THR A 767 10.50 -76.56 -28.44
C THR A 767 11.23 -75.46 -29.26
N THR A 768 12.45 -74.99 -28.92
CA THR A 768 13.43 -75.36 -27.86
C THR A 768 14.40 -74.18 -27.58
N THR A 769 14.74 -73.96 -26.30
CA THR A 769 16.12 -73.89 -25.74
C THR A 769 17.11 -72.77 -26.11
N GLU A 770 17.50 -71.99 -25.08
CA GLU A 770 18.82 -71.35 -24.79
C GLU A 770 19.47 -70.39 -25.82
N ALA A 771 20.22 -69.36 -25.43
CA ALA A 771 20.36 -68.64 -24.16
C ALA A 771 21.04 -67.28 -24.42
N ARG A 772 20.64 -66.23 -23.70
CA ARG A 772 21.54 -65.11 -23.36
C ARG A 772 21.05 -64.37 -22.12
N THR A 773 21.95 -64.25 -21.16
CA THR A 773 21.72 -63.62 -19.86
C THR A 773 21.88 -62.11 -19.94
N GLU A 774 20.83 -61.37 -19.62
CA GLU A 774 20.94 -59.95 -19.23
C GLU A 774 20.46 -59.81 -17.77
N THR A 775 21.37 -59.41 -16.89
CA THR A 775 21.09 -59.24 -15.46
C THR A 775 20.46 -57.88 -15.19
N SER A 776 19.18 -57.88 -14.83
CA SER A 776 18.47 -56.71 -14.32
C SER A 776 19.04 -56.25 -12.97
N GLY A 777 19.52 -55.00 -12.90
CA GLY A 777 19.95 -54.35 -11.66
C GLY A 777 18.98 -53.23 -11.25
N SER A 778 17.95 -53.56 -10.46
CA SER A 778 17.02 -52.57 -9.89
C SER A 778 17.73 -51.68 -8.86
N LYS A 779 17.69 -50.35 -9.03
CA LYS A 779 18.13 -49.41 -7.99
C LYS A 779 17.07 -49.31 -6.88
N PRO A 780 17.46 -49.30 -5.59
CA PRO A 780 16.51 -49.23 -4.48
C PRO A 780 15.91 -47.84 -4.32
N SER A 781 14.66 -47.78 -3.85
CA SER A 781 14.01 -46.56 -3.40
C SER A 781 14.66 -46.03 -2.13
N LEU A 782 15.09 -44.76 -2.13
CA LEU A 782 15.65 -44.06 -0.97
C LEU A 782 14.65 -44.03 0.19
N SER A 783 15.16 -44.15 1.41
CA SER A 783 14.34 -44.19 2.63
C SER A 783 13.99 -42.79 3.10
N GLN A 784 12.95 -42.69 3.93
CA GLN A 784 12.51 -41.42 4.51
C GLN A 784 13.50 -40.84 5.54
N ALA A 785 14.55 -41.59 5.91
CA ALA A 785 15.69 -41.09 6.67
C ALA A 785 16.69 -40.34 5.77
N ASP A 786 16.92 -40.81 4.55
CA ASP A 786 17.83 -40.17 3.58
C ASP A 786 17.31 -38.79 3.16
N PHE A 787 15.98 -38.65 3.02
CA PHE A 787 15.32 -37.37 2.77
C PHE A 787 15.50 -36.35 3.91
N ARG A 788 15.65 -36.80 5.16
CA ARG A 788 15.91 -35.91 6.31
C ARG A 788 17.35 -35.42 6.35
N ALA A 789 18.32 -36.24 5.95
CA ALA A 789 19.72 -35.84 5.86
C ALA A 789 19.99 -34.83 4.72
N MET A 790 19.11 -34.79 3.70
CA MET A 790 19.21 -33.89 2.55
C MET A 790 18.65 -32.48 2.80
N LEU A 791 17.96 -32.25 3.92
CA LEU A 791 17.36 -30.97 4.33
C LEU A 791 18.18 -30.21 5.40
N THR A 792 19.40 -30.68 5.70
CA THR A 792 20.30 -30.06 6.70
C THR A 792 21.69 -29.77 6.12
N LYS A 793 21.74 -29.25 4.89
CA LYS A 793 22.90 -28.62 4.26
C LYS A 793 22.46 -27.41 3.43
#